data_AF-A0A4Y2N763-F1
#
_entry.id   AF-A0A4Y2N763-F1
#
_cell.length_a   1.000
_cell.length_b   1.000
_cell.length_c   1.000
_cell.angle_alpha   90.00
_cell.angle_beta   90.00
_cell.angle_gamma   90.00
#
_symmetry.space_group_name_H-M   'P 1'
#
loop_
_entity.id
_entity.type
_entity.pdbx_description
1 polymer ?
#
loop_
_entity_poly.entity_id
_entity_poly.type
_entity_poly.pdbx_seq_one_letter_code
_entity_poly.pdbx_strand_id
1 'polypeptide(L)'
;MSNNSENNRALDAIAVPSTSIVFKEKNNLELPSDQTKPNWIENRESMELRTNASTDDLLFLESGNQTPEQVHTNLNTNNSASLENTQQISQPTTPHTTPSSIRRKSRNSLRLNLDESTWTKQEVTAKPPATAKLRQNLQAGAARVSAVVQKGKTPEFRFRMILIFLFGSIIGLVTFTWYLYQRQMMQLAFGDKIRFHETLRIIHLLKADGQEILKVDVGMHIPPELKSFDCQLLYPTKGPNICQEWKYRARLHINYSHTEVMSCYQVHWESLSPTTTLRDCISLKNAHWYGMGEVKNISWPLSGIAEEPQPFVTGDLEQNDYGAILERYWLSSEGVAIMVGPDIPLYVSLNKTRRDHLCLEAKFENFPYHDSNSDLHLDYTICTGSDMRQVHKGMWDKDFRRANISMEFLEVPIWATAPKLEYSLTQESLQTYSNHIMDHGFPAGFLLIDTKWQEVEGDLSFNPHLFPNPPEILSILHNKGFKVLLAVHPYVCLGASVFNNATDSHYFVSDKKRQVPLLTRWKNDVCAIVDVTRNTSEQWFYDRIIDVKTNHGIDGFLFVGGQSTFLPPYYYFYSMTVNPDNFLSLYLKLASQTSNYLGVSVGFQSQHISAFVRLAPRTSTWDASTGLKSIIPAVLTLGLLGYPLVNPGSVGGDVFVSPNATMPDKELYIRWLQLAAFMPVVQLSVPPGDYDLDVIKAAKFMFKVRTERILQPKSNYEYIKRVINEYHESGAPIVRPLWWLAPKDPNAQVIDSQFAVGNDLIVAPVLEEGKRSRDVYLPPGRWRDELFSTSRLGGKWIYNFSVPLDKVAYFIKIED
;
A
#
# COMPACT_ATOMS: atom_id res chain seq x y z
N MET A 1 -18.87 21.61 60.99
CA MET A 1 -19.63 22.79 60.51
C MET A 1 -20.26 22.35 59.19
N SER A 2 -21.47 21.80 59.22
CA SER A 2 -22.78 22.50 59.12
C SER A 2 -23.09 22.91 57.66
N ASN A 3 -24.01 22.28 56.91
CA ASN A 3 -25.49 22.16 57.05
C ASN A 3 -26.26 23.44 56.66
N ASN A 4 -27.37 23.45 55.89
CA ASN A 4 -27.99 22.45 54.97
C ASN A 4 -27.88 23.00 53.50
N SER A 5 -28.84 23.12 52.55
CA SER A 5 -30.27 22.75 52.36
C SER A 5 -30.69 22.99 50.88
N GLU A 6 -31.72 22.38 50.26
CA GLU A 6 -32.39 21.06 50.45
C GLU A 6 -33.43 20.77 49.32
N ASN A 7 -33.71 19.48 49.04
CA ASN A 7 -34.89 18.91 48.32
C ASN A 7 -35.07 19.29 46.81
N ASN A 8 -35.44 18.37 45.90
CA ASN A 8 -36.58 17.44 45.97
C ASN A 8 -36.32 16.02 45.39
N ARG A 9 -37.28 15.10 45.64
CA ARG A 9 -37.39 13.72 45.11
C ARG A 9 -38.30 13.70 43.85
N ALA A 10 -38.62 12.60 43.14
CA ALA A 10 -38.52 11.16 43.42
C ALA A 10 -38.63 10.28 42.14
N LEU A 11 -38.35 8.97 42.28
CA LEU A 11 -38.72 7.84 41.40
C LEU A 11 -38.04 7.79 40.00
N ASP A 12 -37.71 6.63 39.42
CA ASP A 12 -37.80 5.25 39.91
C ASP A 12 -36.63 4.37 39.39
N ALA A 13 -36.48 3.15 39.91
CA ALA A 13 -35.36 2.25 39.60
C ALA A 13 -35.80 0.90 39.01
N ILE A 14 -34.85 0.15 38.42
CA ILE A 14 -34.64 -1.31 38.62
C ILE A 14 -33.43 -1.78 37.78
N ALA A 15 -32.64 -2.72 38.31
CA ALA A 15 -31.57 -3.42 37.60
C ALA A 15 -31.95 -4.90 37.36
N VAL A 16 -31.43 -5.50 36.29
CA VAL A 16 -31.72 -6.89 35.91
C VAL A 16 -30.44 -7.74 35.99
N PRO A 17 -30.40 -8.80 36.82
CA PRO A 17 -29.27 -9.73 36.91
C PRO A 17 -29.44 -10.97 36.00
N SER A 18 -28.38 -11.78 35.92
CA SER A 18 -28.34 -13.05 35.17
C SER A 18 -28.97 -14.23 35.94
N THR A 19 -29.62 -15.15 35.20
CA THR A 19 -29.97 -16.50 35.70
C THR A 19 -29.96 -17.55 34.58
N SER A 20 -29.24 -18.64 34.82
CA SER A 20 -29.32 -19.90 34.05
C SER A 20 -30.37 -20.85 34.66
N ILE A 21 -31.15 -21.56 33.84
CA ILE A 21 -32.13 -22.58 34.31
C ILE A 21 -32.03 -23.86 33.46
N VAL A 22 -32.28 -25.01 34.10
CA VAL A 22 -32.24 -26.37 33.51
C VAL A 22 -33.56 -27.11 33.76
N PHE A 23 -34.16 -27.67 32.71
CA PHE A 23 -35.17 -28.76 32.73
C PHE A 23 -34.94 -29.60 31.45
N LYS A 24 -34.85 -30.93 31.40
CA LYS A 24 -35.33 -32.10 32.20
C LYS A 24 -36.71 -32.63 31.77
N GLU A 25 -36.75 -33.95 31.52
CA GLU A 25 -37.76 -34.69 30.73
C GLU A 25 -39.11 -34.93 31.42
N LYS A 26 -40.13 -35.28 30.62
CA LYS A 26 -41.19 -36.23 31.01
C LYS A 26 -41.91 -36.86 29.79
N ASN A 27 -42.35 -38.11 29.95
CA ASN A 27 -42.97 -38.95 28.92
C ASN A 27 -44.52 -38.87 28.92
N ASN A 28 -45.18 -39.16 27.79
CA ASN A 28 -46.03 -40.36 27.58
C ASN A 28 -46.99 -40.24 26.36
N LEU A 29 -47.53 -41.40 25.94
CA LEU A 29 -48.66 -41.64 25.01
C LEU A 29 -48.38 -41.37 23.50
N GLU A 30 -48.86 -42.17 22.54
CA GLU A 30 -49.27 -43.61 22.55
C GLU A 30 -49.25 -44.15 21.09
N LEU A 31 -49.38 -45.46 20.87
CA LEU A 31 -49.36 -46.12 19.54
C LEU A 31 -50.78 -46.35 18.96
N PRO A 32 -50.91 -46.59 17.65
CA PRO A 32 -51.13 -47.98 17.20
C PRO A 32 -50.42 -48.40 15.88
N SER A 33 -50.66 -49.66 15.51
CA SER A 33 -50.21 -50.48 14.35
C SER A 33 -50.60 -49.91 12.96
N ASP A 34 -50.17 -50.43 11.79
CA ASP A 34 -49.96 -51.85 11.45
C ASP A 34 -49.04 -52.16 10.22
N GLN A 35 -48.95 -53.45 9.86
CA GLN A 35 -48.13 -54.13 8.85
C GLN A 35 -48.31 -53.64 7.38
N THR A 36 -47.36 -53.80 6.44
CA THR A 36 -46.97 -55.10 5.82
C THR A 36 -45.70 -55.03 4.92
N LYS A 37 -45.16 -56.20 4.56
CA LYS A 37 -44.07 -56.49 3.59
C LYS A 37 -44.70 -56.99 2.24
N PRO A 38 -43.99 -57.13 1.07
CA PRO A 38 -42.72 -57.89 0.91
C PRO A 38 -41.74 -57.47 -0.23
N ASN A 39 -40.65 -58.25 -0.38
CA ASN A 39 -39.69 -58.20 -1.50
C ASN A 39 -39.85 -59.41 -2.45
N TRP A 40 -39.60 -59.21 -3.76
CA TRP A 40 -39.08 -60.19 -4.74
C TRP A 40 -38.24 -59.36 -5.76
N ILE A 41 -37.00 -59.66 -6.22
CA ILE A 41 -36.20 -60.88 -6.53
C ILE A 41 -36.15 -61.17 -8.05
N GLU A 42 -34.94 -61.06 -8.63
CA GLU A 42 -34.45 -61.66 -9.92
C GLU A 42 -35.06 -61.21 -11.27
N ASN A 43 -34.44 -61.43 -12.46
CA ASN A 43 -33.04 -61.40 -12.93
C ASN A 43 -33.02 -61.55 -14.50
N ARG A 44 -31.91 -61.21 -15.19
CA ARG A 44 -31.55 -61.64 -16.60
C ARG A 44 -32.50 -61.20 -17.77
N GLU A 45 -32.17 -61.36 -19.07
CA GLU A 45 -30.93 -61.18 -19.88
C GLU A 45 -31.33 -61.02 -21.38
N SER A 46 -30.51 -60.30 -22.18
CA SER A 46 -30.29 -60.40 -23.65
C SER A 46 -31.44 -60.54 -24.69
N MET A 47 -31.40 -59.74 -25.76
CA MET A 47 -31.24 -60.27 -27.15
C MET A 47 -30.83 -59.18 -28.18
N GLU A 48 -30.10 -59.58 -29.24
CA GLU A 48 -29.64 -58.72 -30.35
C GLU A 48 -30.69 -58.53 -31.47
N LEU A 49 -30.47 -57.54 -32.35
CA LEU A 49 -30.82 -57.63 -33.78
C LEU A 49 -29.78 -56.88 -34.65
N ARG A 50 -29.39 -57.47 -35.79
CA ARG A 50 -28.34 -57.01 -36.74
C ARG A 50 -29.00 -56.31 -37.97
N THR A 51 -28.33 -55.54 -38.84
CA THR A 51 -27.35 -55.90 -39.92
C THR A 51 -27.02 -54.63 -40.76
N ASN A 52 -26.00 -54.48 -41.63
CA ASN A 52 -24.71 -55.14 -41.96
C ASN A 52 -23.95 -54.25 -43.01
N ALA A 53 -22.61 -54.28 -43.05
CA ALA A 53 -21.70 -53.83 -44.14
C ALA A 53 -21.70 -52.30 -44.49
N SER A 54 -20.69 -51.71 -45.15
CA SER A 54 -19.47 -52.19 -45.86
C SER A 54 -18.32 -51.18 -45.61
N THR A 55 -17.01 -51.47 -45.40
CA THR A 55 -15.97 -52.16 -46.22
C THR A 55 -15.78 -51.54 -47.63
N ASP A 56 -14.60 -51.10 -48.12
CA ASP A 56 -13.19 -51.07 -47.62
C ASP A 56 -12.56 -49.66 -47.90
N ASP A 57 -11.27 -49.32 -47.66
CA ASP A 57 -10.04 -49.79 -48.35
C ASP A 57 -8.72 -49.46 -47.59
N LEU A 58 -7.56 -49.86 -48.14
CA LEU A 58 -6.32 -50.21 -47.41
C LEU A 58 -5.17 -49.17 -47.33
N LEU A 59 -4.19 -49.52 -46.50
CA LEU A 59 -2.92 -48.82 -46.18
C LEU A 59 -1.83 -48.96 -47.27
N PHE A 60 -0.95 -47.94 -47.38
CA PHE A 60 0.53 -48.01 -47.15
C PHE A 60 1.40 -47.13 -48.09
N LEU A 61 2.44 -46.49 -47.50
CA LEU A 61 3.81 -46.26 -48.05
C LEU A 61 3.97 -45.37 -49.33
N GLU A 62 5.06 -44.62 -49.56
CA GLU A 62 6.18 -44.14 -48.72
C GLU A 62 6.90 -42.97 -49.44
N SER A 63 7.63 -42.14 -48.67
CA SER A 63 8.72 -41.24 -49.14
C SER A 63 8.38 -40.06 -50.08
N GLY A 64 9.02 -38.91 -49.84
CA GLY A 64 8.90 -37.71 -50.66
C GLY A 64 9.70 -36.55 -50.07
N ASN A 65 10.92 -36.33 -50.57
CA ASN A 65 11.85 -35.31 -50.06
C ASN A 65 11.71 -33.98 -50.83
N GLN A 66 12.39 -32.93 -50.33
CA GLN A 66 12.69 -31.62 -50.94
C GLN A 66 11.71 -30.47 -50.68
N THR A 67 12.32 -29.32 -50.36
CA THR A 67 11.78 -27.96 -50.41
C THR A 67 11.58 -27.50 -51.86
N PRO A 68 10.87 -26.39 -52.07
CA PRO A 68 11.63 -25.23 -52.55
C PRO A 68 11.26 -23.89 -51.89
N GLU A 69 12.18 -22.94 -52.00
CA GLU A 69 11.93 -21.50 -51.81
C GLU A 69 11.15 -20.92 -53.01
N GLN A 70 10.45 -19.80 -52.82
CA GLN A 70 10.74 -18.50 -53.46
C GLN A 70 9.72 -17.46 -52.96
N VAL A 71 10.13 -16.39 -52.26
CA VAL A 71 10.83 -15.17 -52.74
C VAL A 71 9.90 -14.25 -53.55
N HIS A 72 9.65 -13.05 -53.00
CA HIS A 72 9.98 -11.83 -53.74
C HIS A 72 10.19 -10.60 -52.84
N THR A 73 11.48 -10.25 -52.67
CA THR A 73 12.07 -8.88 -52.59
C THR A 73 11.57 -7.85 -51.54
N ASN A 74 12.42 -7.28 -50.67
CA ASN A 74 13.60 -6.41 -50.92
C ASN A 74 13.22 -5.09 -51.64
N LEU A 75 13.75 -3.89 -51.35
CA LEU A 75 14.95 -3.42 -50.61
C LEU A 75 14.52 -2.30 -49.60
N ASN A 76 15.29 -1.84 -48.60
CA ASN A 76 16.71 -1.44 -48.62
C ASN A 76 17.48 -1.76 -47.32
N THR A 77 18.70 -2.25 -47.53
CA THR A 77 19.84 -2.20 -46.61
C THR A 77 20.51 -0.80 -46.74
N ASN A 78 21.67 -0.45 -46.17
CA ASN A 78 22.74 -1.24 -45.58
C ASN A 78 23.64 -0.37 -44.68
N ASN A 79 24.20 -0.95 -43.61
CA ASN A 79 25.65 -1.10 -43.42
C ASN A 79 25.99 -1.56 -41.99
N SER A 80 26.43 -2.81 -41.89
CA SER A 80 27.28 -3.29 -40.81
C SER A 80 28.76 -3.05 -41.15
N ALA A 81 29.61 -2.92 -40.13
CA ALA A 81 31.02 -3.31 -40.19
C ALA A 81 31.63 -3.31 -38.78
N SER A 82 31.82 -4.50 -38.19
CA SER A 82 32.72 -4.70 -37.07
C SER A 82 34.12 -5.05 -37.61
N LEU A 83 35.18 -4.44 -37.08
CA LEU A 83 36.55 -4.94 -37.22
C LEU A 83 37.41 -4.46 -36.05
N GLU A 84 38.39 -5.28 -35.67
CA GLU A 84 39.15 -5.14 -34.43
C GLU A 84 40.42 -4.30 -34.62
N ASN A 85 40.85 -3.57 -33.58
CA ASN A 85 42.25 -3.60 -33.15
C ASN A 85 42.52 -3.02 -31.75
N THR A 86 42.95 -3.91 -30.85
CA THR A 86 44.15 -3.87 -29.99
C THR A 86 44.82 -2.53 -29.61
N GLN A 87 45.33 -2.49 -28.35
CA GLN A 87 46.23 -1.50 -27.70
C GLN A 87 45.49 -0.30 -27.02
N GLN A 88 45.89 0.19 -25.83
CA GLN A 88 46.93 -0.26 -24.89
C GLN A 88 46.65 0.11 -23.41
N ILE A 89 46.97 -0.82 -22.51
CA ILE A 89 47.39 -0.71 -21.09
C ILE A 89 47.19 0.64 -20.34
N SER A 90 46.41 0.62 -19.25
CA SER A 90 46.81 1.20 -17.95
C SER A 90 45.98 0.61 -16.80
N GLN A 91 46.57 0.51 -15.60
CA GLN A 91 45.97 -0.14 -14.42
C GLN A 91 45.39 0.89 -13.43
N PRO A 92 44.37 0.52 -12.63
CA PRO A 92 43.90 1.36 -11.53
C PRO A 92 44.81 1.24 -10.30
N THR A 93 45.19 2.36 -9.70
CA THR A 93 45.90 2.40 -8.41
C THR A 93 45.27 3.44 -7.46
N THR A 94 44.77 2.96 -6.33
CA THR A 94 44.58 3.79 -5.13
C THR A 94 45.90 3.92 -4.38
N PRO A 95 46.07 4.97 -3.55
CA PRO A 95 46.11 4.65 -2.13
C PRO A 95 45.46 5.68 -1.18
N HIS A 96 44.90 5.12 -0.11
CA HIS A 96 44.72 5.62 1.26
C HIS A 96 45.15 7.05 1.70
N THR A 97 44.18 7.70 2.35
CA THR A 97 44.25 8.37 3.68
C THR A 97 44.87 9.76 3.87
N THR A 98 44.12 10.56 4.67
CA THR A 98 44.57 11.70 5.52
C THR A 98 45.03 12.98 4.78
N PRO A 99 44.91 14.20 5.38
CA PRO A 99 45.12 14.50 6.81
C PRO A 99 44.05 15.33 7.54
N SER A 100 44.09 15.22 8.87
CA SER A 100 43.70 16.28 9.79
C SER A 100 44.96 16.84 10.47
N SER A 101 45.16 18.16 10.49
CA SER A 101 45.81 18.93 11.59
C SER A 101 46.18 20.40 11.24
N ILE A 102 45.82 21.29 12.17
CA ILE A 102 46.68 22.39 12.69
C ILE A 102 47.31 23.41 11.69
N ARG A 103 46.50 24.42 11.34
CA ARG A 103 46.70 25.84 11.78
C ARG A 103 48.09 26.50 11.60
N ARG A 104 48.30 27.33 10.55
CA ARG A 104 49.19 28.52 10.62
C ARG A 104 49.00 29.62 9.53
N LYS A 105 48.70 30.84 10.02
CA LYS A 105 48.99 32.21 9.53
C LYS A 105 49.49 32.50 8.07
N SER A 106 48.68 33.29 7.34
CA SER A 106 49.01 34.61 6.73
C SER A 106 50.10 34.77 5.63
N ARG A 107 49.70 35.23 4.42
CA ARG A 107 50.07 36.56 3.84
C ARG A 107 49.32 36.95 2.54
N ASN A 108 49.52 38.18 2.08
CA ASN A 108 48.92 38.86 0.89
C ASN A 108 49.48 38.28 -0.44
N SER A 109 48.97 38.55 -1.67
CA SER A 109 48.84 39.87 -2.33
C SER A 109 48.02 39.88 -3.67
N LEU A 110 47.84 41.08 -4.25
CA LEU A 110 47.21 41.38 -5.56
C LEU A 110 48.08 40.88 -6.77
N ARG A 111 47.79 41.06 -8.09
CA ARG A 111 46.99 42.07 -8.86
C ARG A 111 46.91 41.70 -10.37
N LEU A 112 45.91 42.20 -11.13
CA LEU A 112 46.09 42.84 -12.46
C LEU A 112 44.78 43.51 -12.98
N ASN A 113 44.86 44.25 -14.09
CA ASN A 113 43.81 45.10 -14.68
C ASN A 113 43.28 44.59 -16.04
N LEU A 114 42.12 45.11 -16.45
CA LEU A 114 41.81 45.44 -17.85
C LEU A 114 40.76 46.57 -17.90
N ASP A 115 40.87 47.46 -18.88
CA ASP A 115 40.17 48.75 -18.97
C ASP A 115 39.84 48.99 -20.47
N GLU A 116 38.77 49.64 -20.95
CA GLU A 116 37.66 50.39 -20.31
C GLU A 116 36.32 49.57 -20.48
N SER A 117 35.08 50.04 -20.78
CA SER A 117 34.54 51.36 -21.14
C SER A 117 33.10 51.66 -20.66
N THR A 118 32.63 52.89 -20.93
CA THR A 118 31.23 53.41 -20.92
C THR A 118 30.11 52.36 -20.73
N TRP A 119 29.18 52.46 -19.76
CA TRP A 119 28.77 53.60 -18.91
C TRP A 119 28.85 53.29 -17.41
N THR A 120 29.12 54.32 -16.59
CA THR A 120 29.66 54.19 -15.23
C THR A 120 28.66 53.80 -14.13
N LYS A 121 28.98 52.73 -13.39
CA LYS A 121 28.39 52.36 -12.08
C LYS A 121 29.36 52.65 -10.92
N GLN A 122 28.92 52.31 -9.70
CA GLN A 122 29.69 52.10 -8.45
C GLN A 122 31.08 51.45 -8.69
N GLU A 123 32.13 51.62 -7.87
CA GLU A 123 32.12 51.85 -6.42
C GLU A 123 33.45 52.41 -5.82
N VAL A 124 33.44 52.55 -4.49
CA VAL A 124 34.46 53.02 -3.54
C VAL A 124 35.85 52.36 -3.64
N THR A 125 36.93 53.18 -3.61
CA THR A 125 38.12 53.10 -2.69
C THR A 125 39.16 54.18 -3.08
N ALA A 126 40.07 54.70 -2.24
CA ALA A 126 40.27 54.67 -0.78
C ALA A 126 41.01 55.96 -0.33
N LYS A 127 41.08 56.25 0.99
CA LYS A 127 41.95 57.32 1.54
C LYS A 127 42.34 57.07 3.02
N PRO A 128 43.60 57.29 3.42
CA PRO A 128 44.05 57.32 4.82
C PRO A 128 44.10 58.78 5.36
N PRO A 129 44.65 59.04 6.57
CA PRO A 129 44.21 58.56 7.89
C PRO A 129 43.70 59.74 8.76
N ALA A 130 42.86 59.51 9.78
CA ALA A 130 42.20 60.62 10.50
C ALA A 130 41.94 60.44 12.01
N THR A 131 42.63 59.53 12.72
CA THR A 131 42.40 59.26 14.16
C THR A 131 42.66 60.47 15.09
N ALA A 132 43.35 61.51 14.63
CA ALA A 132 43.48 62.78 15.36
C ALA A 132 42.24 63.69 15.29
N LYS A 133 41.49 63.70 14.17
CA LYS A 133 40.38 64.66 13.94
C LYS A 133 39.09 64.30 14.70
N LEU A 134 38.82 63.01 14.95
CA LEU A 134 37.56 62.61 15.57
C LEU A 134 37.41 63.14 17.01
N ARG A 135 38.51 63.19 17.78
CA ARG A 135 38.50 63.66 19.18
C ARG A 135 38.25 65.16 19.29
N GLN A 136 38.85 65.98 18.41
CA GLN A 136 38.56 67.41 18.30
C GLN A 136 37.11 67.66 17.85
N ASN A 137 36.60 66.93 16.86
CA ASN A 137 35.23 67.12 16.36
C ASN A 137 34.17 66.76 17.41
N LEU A 138 34.38 65.73 18.24
CA LEU A 138 33.48 65.39 19.36
C LEU A 138 33.44 66.50 20.43
N GLN A 139 34.59 67.09 20.77
CA GLN A 139 34.64 68.23 21.71
C GLN A 139 33.98 69.50 21.12
N ALA A 140 34.17 69.77 19.83
CA ALA A 140 33.49 70.86 19.13
C ALA A 140 31.96 70.64 19.02
N GLY A 141 31.51 69.38 18.91
CA GLY A 141 30.09 69.02 18.97
C GLY A 141 29.46 69.33 20.32
N ALA A 142 30.09 68.88 21.41
CA ALA A 142 29.62 69.14 22.78
C ALA A 142 29.49 70.65 23.08
N ALA A 143 30.48 71.45 22.65
CA ALA A 143 30.46 72.91 22.80
C ALA A 143 29.32 73.61 22.02
N ARG A 144 28.88 73.04 20.89
CA ARG A 144 27.72 73.56 20.13
C ARG A 144 26.39 73.22 20.83
N VAL A 145 26.28 72.04 21.45
CA VAL A 145 25.07 71.65 22.20
C VAL A 145 24.88 72.53 23.43
N SER A 146 25.95 72.81 24.21
CA SER A 146 25.85 73.71 25.37
C SER A 146 25.50 75.16 24.98
N ALA A 147 26.00 75.64 23.84
CA ALA A 147 25.66 76.96 23.31
C ALA A 147 24.18 77.08 22.88
N VAL A 148 23.57 76.00 22.36
CA VAL A 148 22.12 75.96 22.05
C VAL A 148 21.29 75.99 23.34
N VAL A 149 21.69 75.23 24.37
CA VAL A 149 21.00 75.19 25.67
C VAL A 149 20.99 76.58 26.35
N GLN A 150 22.07 77.36 26.25
CA GLN A 150 22.11 78.72 26.81
C GLN A 150 21.18 79.73 26.11
N LYS A 151 20.67 79.45 24.90
CA LYS A 151 19.68 80.31 24.21
C LYS A 151 18.21 79.99 24.54
N GLY A 152 17.93 79.11 25.50
CA GLY A 152 16.58 78.67 25.90
C GLY A 152 15.66 79.68 26.59
N LYS A 153 15.68 80.97 26.18
CA LYS A 153 14.92 82.09 26.79
C LYS A 153 13.98 82.87 25.83
N THR A 154 13.60 82.31 24.69
CA THR A 154 12.45 82.81 23.91
C THR A 154 11.33 81.76 23.81
N PRO A 155 10.04 82.15 23.89
CA PRO A 155 8.93 81.19 23.86
C PRO A 155 8.81 80.48 22.51
N GLU A 156 9.12 81.17 21.41
CA GLU A 156 9.10 80.59 20.06
C GLU A 156 10.03 79.37 19.91
N PHE A 157 11.23 79.40 20.49
CA PHE A 157 12.16 78.28 20.38
C PHE A 157 11.62 77.05 21.13
N ARG A 158 10.99 77.25 22.30
CA ARG A 158 10.31 76.17 23.03
C ARG A 158 9.14 75.61 22.23
N PHE A 159 8.32 76.47 21.63
CA PHE A 159 7.20 76.05 20.78
C PHE A 159 7.67 75.24 19.56
N ARG A 160 8.69 75.72 18.83
CA ARG A 160 9.26 75.00 17.67
C ARG A 160 9.86 73.65 18.06
N MET A 161 10.57 73.56 19.19
CA MET A 161 11.11 72.29 19.69
C MET A 161 10.00 71.30 20.10
N ILE A 162 8.93 71.76 20.75
CA ILE A 162 7.76 70.94 21.07
C ILE A 162 7.07 70.46 19.78
N LEU A 163 6.90 71.34 18.79
CA LEU A 163 6.29 71.00 17.50
C LEU A 163 7.11 69.95 16.74
N ILE A 164 8.44 70.06 16.71
CA ILE A 164 9.34 69.07 16.11
C ILE A 164 9.26 67.74 16.85
N PHE A 165 9.20 67.75 18.19
CA PHE A 165 9.07 66.53 18.99
C PHE A 165 7.72 65.84 18.77
N LEU A 166 6.64 66.61 18.66
CA LEU A 166 5.30 66.11 18.31
C LEU A 166 5.27 65.50 16.89
N PHE A 167 5.84 66.19 15.90
CA PHE A 167 5.88 65.69 14.53
C PHE A 167 6.74 64.42 14.41
N GLY A 168 7.87 64.39 15.12
CA GLY A 168 8.72 63.21 15.25
C GLY A 168 8.03 62.03 15.96
N SER A 169 7.23 62.29 17.01
CA SER A 169 6.47 61.24 17.69
C SER A 169 5.29 60.72 16.85
N ILE A 170 4.65 61.57 16.04
CA ILE A 170 3.63 61.17 15.06
C ILE A 170 4.26 60.30 13.96
N ILE A 171 5.40 60.69 13.39
CA ILE A 171 6.12 59.85 12.40
C ILE A 171 6.57 58.53 13.04
N GLY A 172 7.05 58.56 14.29
CA GLY A 172 7.40 57.35 15.05
C GLY A 172 6.20 56.44 15.26
N LEU A 173 5.04 56.98 15.63
CA LEU A 173 3.80 56.22 15.77
C LEU A 173 3.32 55.65 14.44
N VAL A 174 3.28 56.45 13.37
CA VAL A 174 2.83 56.00 12.03
C VAL A 174 3.76 54.95 11.44
N THR A 175 5.09 55.07 11.63
CA THR A 175 6.03 54.05 11.16
C THR A 175 6.00 52.79 12.03
N PHE A 176 5.75 52.92 13.34
CA PHE A 176 5.57 51.77 14.23
C PHE A 176 4.24 51.05 14.01
N THR A 177 3.11 51.76 13.81
CA THR A 177 1.83 51.13 13.45
C THR A 177 1.84 50.59 12.03
N TRP A 178 2.53 51.22 11.08
CA TRP A 178 2.76 50.63 9.75
C TRP A 178 3.64 49.38 9.84
N TYR A 179 4.69 49.36 10.66
CA TYR A 179 5.51 48.17 10.90
C TYR A 179 4.72 47.03 11.57
N LEU A 180 3.91 47.34 12.60
CA LEU A 180 3.02 46.36 13.23
C LEU A 180 1.93 45.87 12.27
N TYR A 181 1.34 46.76 11.48
CA TYR A 181 0.37 46.42 10.44
C TYR A 181 1.00 45.55 9.35
N GLN A 182 2.20 45.86 8.86
CA GLN A 182 2.94 45.01 7.93
C GLN A 182 3.26 43.65 8.56
N ARG A 183 3.63 43.60 9.85
CA ARG A 183 3.90 42.35 10.57
C ARG A 183 2.63 41.51 10.78
N GLN A 184 1.48 42.16 11.02
CA GLN A 184 0.16 41.52 11.15
C GLN A 184 -0.39 41.08 9.78
N MET A 185 -0.18 41.86 8.72
CA MET A 185 -0.49 41.50 7.34
C MET A 185 0.40 40.35 6.85
N MET A 186 1.67 40.29 7.27
CA MET A 186 2.52 39.12 7.06
C MET A 186 1.97 37.89 7.80
N GLN A 187 1.54 38.03 9.06
CA GLN A 187 0.89 36.93 9.80
C GLN A 187 -0.42 36.46 9.14
N LEU A 188 -1.21 37.37 8.55
CA LEU A 188 -2.38 37.02 7.74
C LEU A 188 -1.99 36.34 6.42
N ALA A 189 -0.96 36.81 5.72
CA ALA A 189 -0.43 36.21 4.50
C ALA A 189 0.39 34.92 4.70
N PHE A 190 0.61 34.53 5.97
CA PHE A 190 1.05 33.19 6.41
C PHE A 190 -0.09 32.33 6.95
N GLY A 191 -1.31 32.88 7.10
CA GLY A 191 -2.50 32.12 7.50
C GLY A 191 -2.90 31.12 6.42
N ASP A 192 -2.99 31.61 5.17
CA ASP A 192 -3.26 30.78 4.01
C ASP A 192 -1.97 30.06 3.57
N LYS A 193 -1.84 28.80 4.02
CA LYS A 193 -0.75 27.87 3.61
C LYS A 193 -0.89 27.38 2.15
N ILE A 194 -1.76 28.00 1.37
CA ILE A 194 -2.07 27.71 -0.02
C ILE A 194 -2.02 29.01 -0.83
N ARG A 195 -1.42 28.97 -2.02
CA ARG A 195 -1.49 30.05 -3.01
C ARG A 195 -1.93 29.49 -4.34
N PHE A 196 -2.97 30.08 -4.93
CA PHE A 196 -3.43 29.76 -6.27
C PHE A 196 -3.06 30.88 -7.25
N HIS A 197 -2.42 30.52 -8.36
CA HIS A 197 -2.13 31.42 -9.47
C HIS A 197 -3.09 31.15 -10.62
N GLU A 198 -4.22 31.87 -10.63
CA GLU A 198 -5.32 31.71 -11.61
C GLU A 198 -4.87 31.67 -13.07
N THR A 199 -3.94 32.56 -13.45
CA THR A 199 -3.46 32.73 -14.82
C THR A 199 -2.48 31.65 -15.28
N LEU A 200 -1.78 31.01 -14.35
CA LEU A 200 -0.87 29.90 -14.63
C LEU A 200 -1.49 28.53 -14.31
N ARG A 201 -2.64 28.54 -13.61
CA ARG A 201 -3.32 27.39 -13.00
C ARG A 201 -2.39 26.53 -12.14
N ILE A 202 -1.74 27.16 -11.17
CA ILE A 202 -0.82 26.49 -10.25
C ILE A 202 -1.27 26.67 -8.80
N ILE A 203 -1.36 25.57 -8.06
CA ILE A 203 -1.47 25.55 -6.61
C ILE A 203 -0.06 25.36 -6.03
N HIS A 204 0.35 26.25 -5.14
CA HIS A 204 1.54 26.10 -4.30
C HIS A 204 1.10 25.89 -2.84
N LEU A 205 1.48 24.78 -2.23
CA LEU A 205 1.26 24.51 -0.81
C LEU A 205 2.53 24.82 -0.03
N LEU A 206 2.39 25.54 1.10
CA LEU A 206 3.50 26.15 1.82
C LEU A 206 3.68 25.58 3.24
N LYS A 207 4.94 25.50 3.67
CA LYS A 207 5.36 25.25 5.06
C LYS A 207 5.05 26.47 5.93
N ALA A 208 5.06 26.27 7.24
CA ALA A 208 4.88 27.35 8.23
C ALA A 208 5.98 28.44 8.21
N ASP A 209 7.09 28.20 7.51
CA ASP A 209 8.15 29.19 7.26
C ASP A 209 8.05 29.87 5.87
N GLY A 210 7.05 29.49 5.06
CA GLY A 210 6.80 30.01 3.71
C GLY A 210 7.51 29.27 2.58
N GLN A 211 8.27 28.21 2.84
CA GLN A 211 8.84 27.37 1.78
C GLN A 211 7.77 26.54 1.05
N GLU A 212 7.96 26.28 -0.24
CA GLU A 212 7.12 25.35 -1.01
C GLU A 212 7.30 23.91 -0.50
N ILE A 213 6.18 23.21 -0.25
CA ILE A 213 6.14 21.76 -0.01
C ILE A 213 5.80 21.03 -1.31
N LEU A 214 4.77 21.52 -1.99
CA LEU A 214 4.15 20.84 -3.12
C LEU A 214 3.66 21.86 -4.14
N LYS A 215 3.90 21.55 -5.40
CA LYS A 215 3.38 22.27 -6.56
C LYS A 215 2.45 21.36 -7.34
N VAL A 216 1.25 21.85 -7.65
CA VAL A 216 0.28 21.16 -8.52
C VAL A 216 -0.08 22.09 -9.68
N ASP A 217 0.12 21.63 -10.91
CA ASP A 217 -0.42 22.30 -12.10
C ASP A 217 -1.81 21.70 -12.39
N VAL A 218 -2.85 22.53 -12.46
CA VAL A 218 -4.26 22.09 -12.45
C VAL A 218 -5.04 22.48 -13.70
N GLY A 219 -6.09 21.74 -14.04
CA GLY A 219 -6.94 22.01 -15.20
C GLY A 219 -6.19 21.90 -16.53
N MET A 220 -5.30 20.91 -16.66
CA MET A 220 -4.30 20.76 -17.73
C MET A 220 -4.89 20.62 -19.14
N HIS A 221 -6.17 20.27 -19.27
CA HIS A 221 -6.88 20.15 -20.55
C HIS A 221 -7.83 21.31 -20.86
N ILE A 222 -7.98 22.27 -19.94
CA ILE A 222 -8.76 23.49 -20.20
C ILE A 222 -7.91 24.39 -21.11
N PRO A 223 -8.44 24.95 -22.23
CA PRO A 223 -7.65 25.79 -23.13
C PRO A 223 -6.99 26.97 -22.40
N PRO A 224 -5.67 27.23 -22.56
CA PRO A 224 -4.93 28.20 -21.74
C PRO A 224 -5.36 29.66 -21.97
N GLU A 225 -6.01 29.96 -23.09
CA GLU A 225 -6.59 31.27 -23.41
C GLU A 225 -7.82 31.59 -22.56
N LEU A 226 -8.48 30.54 -22.03
CA LEU A 226 -9.71 30.66 -21.25
C LEU A 226 -9.38 31.06 -19.81
N LYS A 227 -9.71 32.31 -19.48
CA LYS A 227 -9.63 32.83 -18.11
C LYS A 227 -10.76 32.24 -17.26
N SER A 228 -10.46 31.96 -15.99
CA SER A 228 -11.47 31.72 -14.97
C SER A 228 -12.14 33.03 -14.54
N PHE A 229 -13.21 32.89 -13.77
CA PHE A 229 -13.74 33.93 -12.90
C PHE A 229 -14.07 33.34 -11.52
N ASP A 230 -14.06 34.18 -10.49
CA ASP A 230 -14.47 33.78 -9.14
C ASP A 230 -15.98 33.46 -9.12
N CYS A 231 -16.30 32.20 -8.82
CA CYS A 231 -17.67 31.71 -8.77
C CYS A 231 -18.32 31.81 -7.38
N GLN A 232 -17.61 32.26 -6.34
CA GLN A 232 -18.13 32.38 -4.97
C GLN A 232 -19.28 33.41 -4.87
N LEU A 233 -19.32 34.39 -5.78
CA LEU A 233 -20.43 35.35 -5.94
C LEU A 233 -21.73 34.71 -6.46
N LEU A 234 -21.65 33.60 -7.20
CA LEU A 234 -22.81 32.87 -7.72
C LEU A 234 -23.20 31.70 -6.81
N TYR A 235 -22.21 31.06 -6.19
CA TYR A 235 -22.36 29.87 -5.35
C TYR A 235 -21.75 30.12 -3.95
N PRO A 236 -22.37 30.99 -3.13
CA PRO A 236 -21.84 31.40 -1.83
C PRO A 236 -21.85 30.24 -0.83
N THR A 237 -20.65 29.78 -0.49
CA THR A 237 -20.38 28.66 0.41
C THR A 237 -19.97 29.16 1.81
N LYS A 238 -20.27 28.38 2.86
CA LYS A 238 -19.92 28.73 4.24
C LYS A 238 -18.55 28.19 4.64
N GLY A 239 -17.49 28.91 4.31
CA GLY A 239 -16.14 28.58 4.78
C GLY A 239 -15.04 29.30 4.00
N PRO A 240 -13.77 29.16 4.41
CA PRO A 240 -12.62 29.58 3.61
C PRO A 240 -12.45 28.60 2.44
N ASN A 241 -12.70 29.07 1.22
CA ASN A 241 -12.51 28.29 0.01
C ASN A 241 -12.16 29.15 -1.21
N ILE A 242 -11.69 28.48 -2.26
CA ILE A 242 -11.42 29.05 -3.58
C ILE A 242 -12.46 28.49 -4.55
N CYS A 243 -13.18 29.36 -5.27
CA CYS A 243 -14.14 28.99 -6.31
C CYS A 243 -13.68 29.59 -7.63
N GLN A 244 -13.40 28.78 -8.65
CA GLN A 244 -12.95 29.25 -9.96
C GLN A 244 -13.68 28.51 -11.08
N GLU A 245 -14.40 29.23 -11.94
CA GLU A 245 -15.13 28.63 -13.07
C GLU A 245 -14.51 29.03 -14.41
N TRP A 246 -14.25 28.02 -15.26
CA TRP A 246 -13.97 28.18 -16.68
C TRP A 246 -15.24 27.93 -17.47
N LYS A 247 -15.83 29.01 -17.97
CA LYS A 247 -17.17 29.06 -18.59
C LYS A 247 -17.39 27.95 -19.62
N TYR A 248 -18.39 27.09 -19.39
CA TYR A 248 -18.73 25.92 -20.23
C TYR A 248 -17.58 24.90 -20.42
N ARG A 249 -16.67 24.79 -19.44
CA ARG A 249 -15.59 23.79 -19.40
C ARG A 249 -15.56 23.05 -18.08
N ALA A 250 -15.22 23.72 -16.99
CA ALA A 250 -15.12 23.10 -15.67
C ALA A 250 -15.19 24.14 -14.54
N ARG A 251 -15.58 23.70 -13.34
CA ARG A 251 -15.57 24.48 -12.10
C ARG A 251 -14.64 23.80 -11.09
N LEU A 252 -13.85 24.60 -10.40
CA LEU A 252 -12.91 24.18 -9.36
C LEU A 252 -13.35 24.76 -8.02
N HIS A 253 -13.55 23.88 -7.04
CA HIS A 253 -13.71 24.22 -5.64
C HIS A 253 -12.52 23.68 -4.84
N ILE A 254 -11.87 24.53 -4.06
CA ILE A 254 -10.87 24.12 -3.07
C ILE A 254 -11.32 24.55 -1.69
N ASN A 255 -11.88 23.62 -0.92
CA ASN A 255 -12.22 23.84 0.49
C ASN A 255 -11.01 23.45 1.34
N TYR A 256 -10.65 24.23 2.36
CA TYR A 256 -9.48 23.91 3.19
C TYR A 256 -9.70 24.10 4.69
N SER A 257 -8.96 23.32 5.48
CA SER A 257 -9.00 23.36 6.94
C SER A 257 -7.59 23.29 7.54
N HIS A 258 -7.39 24.03 8.63
CA HIS A 258 -6.12 24.10 9.36
C HIS A 258 -6.36 23.69 10.80
N THR A 259 -5.68 22.64 11.25
CA THR A 259 -5.56 22.29 12.67
C THR A 259 -4.14 22.61 13.16
N GLU A 260 -3.89 22.47 14.46
CA GLU A 260 -2.54 22.59 15.03
C GLU A 260 -1.58 21.50 14.49
N VAL A 261 -2.14 20.37 14.05
CA VAL A 261 -1.41 19.13 13.70
C VAL A 261 -1.19 19.01 12.20
N MET A 262 -2.18 19.38 11.38
CA MET A 262 -2.15 19.21 9.92
C MET A 262 -2.94 20.30 9.19
N SER A 263 -2.86 20.30 7.87
CA SER A 263 -3.59 21.25 7.01
C SER A 263 -4.03 20.56 5.73
N CYS A 264 -5.33 20.54 5.49
CA CYS A 264 -5.94 19.73 4.44
C CYS A 264 -6.71 20.61 3.44
N TYR A 265 -6.61 20.23 2.17
CA TYR A 265 -7.18 20.92 1.01
C TYR A 265 -7.95 19.88 0.22
N GLN A 266 -9.27 20.00 0.18
CA GLN A 266 -10.17 19.16 -0.60
C GLN A 266 -10.40 19.86 -1.94
N VAL A 267 -9.82 19.30 -3.00
CA VAL A 267 -10.00 19.74 -4.38
C VAL A 267 -11.16 18.94 -4.97
N HIS A 268 -12.17 19.65 -5.45
CA HIS A 268 -13.32 19.11 -6.17
C HIS A 268 -13.41 19.84 -7.52
N TRP A 269 -13.30 19.07 -8.60
CA TRP A 269 -13.53 19.55 -9.96
C TRP A 269 -14.85 19.01 -10.50
N GLU A 270 -15.67 19.88 -11.06
CA GLU A 270 -16.93 19.58 -11.76
C GLU A 270 -16.74 19.88 -13.25
N SER A 271 -17.00 18.92 -14.14
CA SER A 271 -16.96 19.17 -15.59
C SER A 271 -18.27 19.75 -16.09
N LEU A 272 -18.21 20.93 -16.71
CA LEU A 272 -19.37 21.64 -17.27
C LEU A 272 -19.58 21.34 -18.76
N SER A 273 -18.89 20.33 -19.30
CA SER A 273 -19.03 19.91 -20.70
C SER A 273 -18.52 18.47 -20.89
N PRO A 274 -19.27 17.57 -21.56
CA PRO A 274 -18.89 16.16 -21.70
C PRO A 274 -17.61 15.92 -22.51
N THR A 275 -17.06 16.94 -23.18
CA THR A 275 -15.77 16.89 -23.88
C THR A 275 -14.58 17.40 -23.05
N THR A 276 -14.81 17.85 -21.81
CA THR A 276 -13.76 18.37 -20.93
C THR A 276 -13.37 17.30 -19.91
N THR A 277 -12.28 16.58 -20.17
CA THR A 277 -11.66 15.70 -19.18
C THR A 277 -10.91 16.53 -18.14
N LEU A 278 -10.97 16.09 -16.88
CA LEU A 278 -10.39 16.80 -15.75
C LEU A 278 -9.03 16.17 -15.46
N ARG A 279 -7.94 16.95 -15.51
CA ARG A 279 -6.58 16.45 -15.26
C ARG A 279 -5.74 17.47 -14.50
N ASP A 280 -5.18 17.02 -13.38
CA ASP A 280 -4.22 17.77 -12.56
C ASP A 280 -2.90 16.98 -12.46
N CYS A 281 -1.77 17.68 -12.40
CA CYS A 281 -0.43 17.06 -12.32
C CYS A 281 0.36 17.62 -11.13
N ILE A 282 0.59 16.76 -10.15
CA ILE A 282 1.33 16.99 -8.91
C ILE A 282 2.82 16.77 -9.19
N SER A 283 3.70 17.70 -8.78
CA SER A 283 5.14 17.51 -8.90
C SER A 283 5.69 16.62 -7.77
N LEU A 284 6.50 15.63 -8.14
CA LEU A 284 7.10 14.65 -7.22
C LEU A 284 8.51 15.05 -6.75
N LYS A 285 9.02 16.20 -7.20
CA LYS A 285 10.41 16.62 -7.02
C LYS A 285 10.80 16.80 -5.57
N ASN A 286 12.09 16.57 -5.30
CA ASN A 286 12.75 16.74 -3.99
C ASN A 286 12.17 15.87 -2.85
N ALA A 287 11.36 14.87 -3.17
CA ALA A 287 10.73 13.98 -2.18
C ALA A 287 10.71 12.51 -2.62
N HIS A 288 10.63 11.62 -1.64
CA HIS A 288 10.41 10.19 -1.82
C HIS A 288 8.93 9.86 -1.58
N TRP A 289 8.33 9.05 -2.44
CA TRP A 289 6.89 8.76 -2.44
C TRP A 289 6.60 7.27 -2.20
N TYR A 290 5.46 6.99 -1.57
CA TYR A 290 5.01 5.67 -1.12
C TYR A 290 3.49 5.55 -1.29
N GLY A 291 2.94 4.34 -1.49
CA GLY A 291 1.49 4.12 -1.62
C GLY A 291 1.10 3.28 -2.84
N MET A 292 -0.04 3.60 -3.47
CA MET A 292 -0.67 2.91 -4.62
C MET A 292 -1.18 1.48 -4.35
N GLY A 293 -0.37 0.60 -3.77
CA GLY A 293 -0.70 -0.80 -3.53
C GLY A 293 0.27 -1.75 -4.23
N GLU A 294 -0.24 -2.88 -4.70
CA GLU A 294 0.55 -3.79 -5.52
C GLU A 294 0.73 -3.23 -6.95
N VAL A 295 1.98 -3.02 -7.34
CA VAL A 295 2.38 -2.51 -8.65
C VAL A 295 3.50 -3.38 -9.24
N LYS A 296 3.57 -3.47 -10.57
CA LYS A 296 4.61 -4.23 -11.28
C LYS A 296 5.98 -3.58 -11.02
N ASN A 297 7.01 -4.40 -10.75
CA ASN A 297 8.34 -3.92 -10.34
C ASN A 297 8.32 -2.98 -9.12
N ILE A 298 7.55 -3.35 -8.08
CA ILE A 298 7.39 -2.59 -6.84
C ILE A 298 8.73 -2.17 -6.21
N SER A 299 8.83 -0.89 -5.88
CA SER A 299 10.02 -0.25 -5.31
C SER A 299 9.68 0.53 -4.04
N TRP A 300 10.66 0.71 -3.16
CA TRP A 300 10.51 1.44 -1.90
C TRP A 300 11.65 2.43 -1.69
N PRO A 301 11.45 3.76 -1.85
CA PRO A 301 10.24 4.43 -2.34
C PRO A 301 9.88 4.09 -3.79
N LEU A 302 8.67 4.49 -4.22
CA LEU A 302 8.17 4.45 -5.60
C LEU A 302 9.12 5.25 -6.52
N SER A 303 10.10 4.57 -7.10
CA SER A 303 11.22 5.20 -7.79
C SER A 303 11.67 4.36 -8.98
N GLY A 304 11.96 5.01 -10.11
CA GLY A 304 12.14 4.33 -11.39
C GLY A 304 10.83 3.87 -12.08
N ILE A 305 9.72 3.79 -11.34
CA ILE A 305 8.37 3.51 -11.86
C ILE A 305 7.94 4.61 -12.85
N ALA A 306 7.35 4.21 -13.99
CA ALA A 306 7.07 5.09 -15.11
C ALA A 306 5.82 4.64 -15.89
N GLU A 307 4.65 4.89 -15.31
CA GLU A 307 3.35 4.46 -15.81
C GLU A 307 2.76 5.42 -16.84
N GLU A 308 2.28 4.87 -17.96
CA GLU A 308 1.44 5.60 -18.92
C GLU A 308 0.04 5.85 -18.32
N PRO A 309 -0.77 6.79 -18.88
CA PRO A 309 -2.14 7.04 -18.42
C PRO A 309 -3.06 5.83 -18.56
N GLN A 310 -3.21 5.06 -17.49
CA GLN A 310 -4.04 3.85 -17.44
C GLN A 310 -5.06 3.88 -16.29
N PRO A 311 -6.17 3.10 -16.36
CA PRO A 311 -7.20 3.10 -15.33
C PRO A 311 -6.63 2.60 -14.00
N PHE A 312 -6.90 3.32 -12.91
CA PHE A 312 -6.46 2.93 -11.59
C PHE A 312 -7.49 2.00 -10.95
N VAL A 313 -7.39 0.71 -11.33
CA VAL A 313 -8.27 -0.39 -10.93
C VAL A 313 -7.49 -1.66 -10.63
N THR A 314 -8.02 -2.54 -9.78
CA THR A 314 -7.35 -3.82 -9.44
C THR A 314 -7.23 -4.76 -10.64
N GLY A 315 -6.12 -5.52 -10.67
CA GLY A 315 -5.83 -6.50 -11.71
C GLY A 315 -4.87 -7.61 -11.27
N ASP A 316 -4.13 -8.15 -12.22
CA ASP A 316 -3.17 -9.25 -12.06
C ASP A 316 -1.78 -8.77 -12.50
N LEU A 317 -0.78 -8.89 -11.61
CA LEU A 317 0.59 -8.43 -11.88
C LEU A 317 1.32 -9.22 -12.98
N GLU A 318 0.83 -10.40 -13.39
CA GLU A 318 1.39 -11.07 -14.56
C GLU A 318 0.99 -10.31 -15.84
N GLN A 319 -0.30 -9.99 -15.97
CA GLN A 319 -0.93 -9.45 -17.19
C GLN A 319 -1.07 -7.91 -17.22
N ASN A 320 -1.02 -7.25 -16.07
CA ASN A 320 -1.28 -5.82 -15.88
C ASN A 320 -0.12 -5.14 -15.12
N ASP A 321 -0.14 -3.82 -15.02
CA ASP A 321 0.84 -3.05 -14.24
C ASP A 321 0.40 -2.82 -12.78
N TYR A 322 -0.90 -2.98 -12.50
CA TYR A 322 -1.50 -2.92 -11.17
C TYR A 322 -2.00 -4.29 -10.72
N GLY A 323 -1.82 -4.57 -9.42
CA GLY A 323 -2.12 -5.86 -8.81
C GLY A 323 -3.48 -5.95 -8.15
N ALA A 324 -3.64 -6.98 -7.31
CA ALA A 324 -4.92 -7.39 -6.77
C ALA A 324 -5.41 -6.53 -5.58
N ILE A 325 -4.49 -5.82 -4.93
CA ILE A 325 -4.76 -4.93 -3.78
C ILE A 325 -4.27 -3.53 -4.12
N LEU A 326 -5.19 -2.57 -4.24
CA LEU A 326 -4.89 -1.17 -4.57
C LEU A 326 -5.57 -0.20 -3.61
N GLU A 327 -4.93 0.95 -3.40
CA GLU A 327 -5.51 2.06 -2.67
C GLU A 327 -5.14 3.40 -3.32
N ARG A 328 -6.12 4.31 -3.36
CA ARG A 328 -5.98 5.65 -3.93
C ARG A 328 -5.30 6.62 -2.98
N TYR A 329 -4.18 6.19 -2.38
CA TYR A 329 -3.42 6.90 -1.36
C TYR A 329 -1.93 6.97 -1.70
N TRP A 330 -1.35 8.16 -1.56
CA TRP A 330 0.06 8.46 -1.72
C TRP A 330 0.58 9.26 -0.52
N LEU A 331 1.79 8.95 -0.06
CA LEU A 331 2.51 9.65 1.01
C LEU A 331 3.90 10.09 0.53
N SER A 332 4.36 11.25 1.00
CA SER A 332 5.61 11.90 0.61
C SER A 332 6.50 12.21 1.82
N SER A 333 7.82 12.03 1.65
CA SER A 333 8.85 12.29 2.66
C SER A 333 8.80 13.70 3.26
N GLU A 334 8.31 14.69 2.50
CA GLU A 334 8.17 16.08 2.93
C GLU A 334 6.96 16.34 3.85
N GLY A 335 6.20 15.30 4.23
CA GLY A 335 5.01 15.45 5.05
C GLY A 335 3.79 15.90 4.24
N VAL A 336 3.55 15.23 3.12
CA VAL A 336 2.34 15.38 2.29
C VAL A 336 1.69 14.02 2.10
N ALA A 337 0.37 13.93 2.28
CA ALA A 337 -0.43 12.82 1.81
C ALA A 337 -1.45 13.30 0.78
N ILE A 338 -1.78 12.44 -0.18
CA ILE A 338 -2.79 12.67 -1.23
C ILE A 338 -3.70 11.46 -1.26
N MET A 339 -5.01 11.69 -1.26
CA MET A 339 -6.02 10.63 -1.37
C MET A 339 -7.11 11.03 -2.36
N VAL A 340 -7.44 10.15 -3.31
CA VAL A 340 -8.48 10.38 -4.33
C VAL A 340 -9.76 9.62 -3.95
N GLY A 341 -10.93 10.19 -4.25
CA GLY A 341 -12.22 9.56 -3.96
C GLY A 341 -12.38 8.17 -4.61
N PRO A 342 -13.14 7.24 -3.98
CA PRO A 342 -13.38 5.91 -4.53
C PRO A 342 -14.20 5.98 -5.82
N ASP A 343 -15.25 6.81 -5.86
CA ASP A 343 -16.21 6.85 -6.97
C ASP A 343 -15.77 7.73 -8.17
N ILE A 344 -14.47 7.94 -8.33
CA ILE A 344 -13.86 8.68 -9.46
C ILE A 344 -13.46 7.69 -10.58
N PRO A 345 -13.71 8.01 -11.87
CA PRO A 345 -13.24 7.20 -13.00
C PRO A 345 -11.78 7.54 -13.28
N LEU A 346 -10.91 7.12 -12.37
CA LEU A 346 -9.56 7.63 -12.16
C LEU A 346 -8.54 6.97 -13.09
N TYR A 347 -7.89 7.79 -13.91
CA TYR A 347 -6.65 7.46 -14.60
C TYR A 347 -5.46 8.04 -13.83
N VAL A 348 -4.41 7.23 -13.70
CA VAL A 348 -3.14 7.63 -13.09
C VAL A 348 -2.03 7.50 -14.13
N SER A 349 -1.13 8.47 -14.17
CA SER A 349 0.18 8.32 -14.81
C SER A 349 1.30 8.82 -13.91
N LEU A 350 2.47 8.19 -14.02
CA LEU A 350 3.62 8.48 -13.19
C LEU A 350 4.85 8.67 -14.08
N ASN A 351 5.48 9.84 -14.02
CA ASN A 351 6.71 10.19 -14.77
C ASN A 351 6.65 10.16 -16.31
N LYS A 352 5.67 9.51 -16.96
CA LYS A 352 5.55 9.41 -18.42
C LYS A 352 4.94 10.64 -19.08
N THR A 353 3.68 10.96 -18.77
CA THR A 353 2.97 12.15 -19.32
C THR A 353 3.74 13.42 -19.05
N ARG A 354 4.41 13.49 -17.89
CA ARG A 354 5.34 14.54 -17.53
C ARG A 354 6.36 14.00 -16.53
N ARG A 355 7.64 14.20 -16.85
CA ARG A 355 8.75 13.76 -16.01
C ARG A 355 8.68 14.37 -14.60
N ASP A 356 8.94 13.57 -13.57
CA ASP A 356 8.91 13.95 -12.15
C ASP A 356 7.50 14.43 -11.67
N HIS A 357 6.42 13.86 -12.20
CA HIS A 357 5.02 14.18 -11.82
C HIS A 357 4.15 12.92 -11.66
N LEU A 358 3.15 13.02 -10.79
CA LEU A 358 1.96 12.18 -10.71
C LEU A 358 0.80 12.96 -11.31
N CYS A 359 0.19 12.46 -12.39
CA CYS A 359 -1.00 13.07 -12.96
C CYS A 359 -2.23 12.24 -12.61
N LEU A 360 -3.28 12.93 -12.14
CA LEU A 360 -4.60 12.38 -11.83
C LEU A 360 -5.56 12.89 -12.89
N GLU A 361 -6.30 11.98 -13.54
CA GLU A 361 -7.26 12.30 -14.59
C GLU A 361 -8.60 11.60 -14.33
N ALA A 362 -9.73 12.29 -14.54
CA ALA A 362 -11.05 11.67 -14.57
C ALA A 362 -11.60 11.66 -16.00
N LYS A 363 -11.98 10.46 -16.49
CA LYS A 363 -12.68 10.26 -17.77
C LYS A 363 -13.39 8.91 -17.84
N PHE A 364 -14.54 8.86 -18.51
CA PHE A 364 -15.27 7.61 -18.83
C PHE A 364 -14.80 6.95 -20.14
N GLU A 365 -13.80 7.52 -20.82
CA GLU A 365 -13.25 6.93 -22.04
C GLU A 365 -12.46 5.66 -21.72
N ASN A 366 -12.75 4.56 -22.43
CA ASN A 366 -12.14 3.22 -22.31
C ASN A 366 -12.51 2.44 -21.03
N PHE A 367 -12.47 1.11 -21.17
CA PHE A 367 -12.72 0.14 -20.10
C PHE A 367 -11.73 0.31 -18.92
N PRO A 368 -12.16 0.10 -17.66
CA PRO A 368 -13.44 -0.46 -17.25
C PRO A 368 -14.49 0.56 -16.78
N TYR A 369 -14.22 1.87 -16.83
CA TYR A 369 -15.20 2.83 -16.32
C TYR A 369 -16.40 2.96 -17.27
N HIS A 370 -17.60 3.06 -16.70
CA HIS A 370 -18.84 3.23 -17.44
C HIS A 370 -19.39 4.64 -17.27
N ASP A 371 -19.89 5.21 -18.36
CA ASP A 371 -20.72 6.41 -18.36
C ASP A 371 -22.08 6.09 -17.70
N SER A 372 -22.10 6.21 -16.37
CA SER A 372 -23.31 6.52 -15.63
C SER A 372 -23.63 8.00 -15.84
N ASN A 373 -24.92 8.34 -15.97
CA ASN A 373 -25.43 9.71 -16.23
C ASN A 373 -25.13 10.77 -15.11
N SER A 374 -24.15 10.51 -14.26
CA SER A 374 -23.52 11.42 -13.30
C SER A 374 -22.56 12.38 -13.99
N ASP A 375 -22.54 13.64 -13.60
CA ASP A 375 -21.57 14.61 -14.09
C ASP A 375 -20.12 14.20 -13.77
N LEU A 376 -19.23 14.32 -14.76
CA LEU A 376 -17.83 13.94 -14.63
C LEU A 376 -17.12 14.87 -13.63
N HIS A 377 -16.55 14.30 -12.57
CA HIS A 377 -15.85 15.03 -11.52
C HIS A 377 -14.52 14.39 -11.13
N LEU A 378 -13.64 15.15 -10.49
CA LEU A 378 -12.34 14.69 -9.98
C LEU A 378 -12.12 15.24 -8.56
N ASP A 379 -12.25 14.36 -7.57
CA ASP A 379 -12.20 14.71 -6.15
C ASP A 379 -10.99 14.09 -5.47
N TYR A 380 -10.13 14.94 -4.90
CA TYR A 380 -8.97 14.50 -4.12
C TYR A 380 -8.67 15.43 -2.95
N THR A 381 -8.15 14.85 -1.86
CA THR A 381 -7.69 15.59 -0.69
C THR A 381 -6.17 15.54 -0.63
N ILE A 382 -5.54 16.70 -0.49
CA ILE A 382 -4.13 16.82 -0.09
C ILE A 382 -4.07 17.24 1.38
N CYS A 383 -3.29 16.57 2.21
CA CYS A 383 -3.02 16.99 3.59
C CYS A 383 -1.52 17.15 3.84
N THR A 384 -1.13 18.18 4.58
CA THR A 384 0.27 18.52 4.92
C THR A 384 0.49 18.63 6.41
N GLY A 385 1.71 18.38 6.88
CA GLY A 385 2.09 18.39 8.30
C GLY A 385 3.60 18.46 8.50
N SER A 386 4.10 18.18 9.71
CA SER A 386 5.52 18.36 10.04
C SER A 386 6.42 17.15 9.75
N ASP A 387 5.85 15.97 9.55
CA ASP A 387 6.50 14.77 9.00
C ASP A 387 5.48 13.75 8.45
N MET A 388 5.97 12.74 7.73
CA MET A 388 5.17 11.63 7.17
C MET A 388 4.24 10.96 8.19
N ARG A 389 4.74 10.68 9.40
CA ARG A 389 4.03 9.90 10.42
C ARG A 389 2.88 10.71 11.02
N GLN A 390 3.08 12.01 11.24
CA GLN A 390 2.04 12.92 11.70
C GLN A 390 0.90 13.04 10.66
N VAL A 391 1.23 13.19 9.38
CA VAL A 391 0.22 13.29 8.31
C VAL A 391 -0.49 11.95 8.09
N HIS A 392 0.25 10.84 8.09
CA HIS A 392 -0.35 9.52 7.97
C HIS A 392 -1.34 9.25 9.10
N LYS A 393 -0.99 9.53 10.38
CA LYS A 393 -1.95 9.43 11.48
C LYS A 393 -3.17 10.35 11.29
N GLY A 394 -2.96 11.59 10.83
CA GLY A 394 -4.05 12.54 10.57
C GLY A 394 -5.02 12.08 9.48
N MET A 395 -4.53 11.39 8.46
CA MET A 395 -5.35 10.70 7.45
C MET A 395 -6.02 9.44 8.03
N TRP A 396 -5.29 8.66 8.84
CA TRP A 396 -5.78 7.42 9.46
C TRP A 396 -7.03 7.66 10.31
N ASP A 397 -6.97 8.62 11.22
CA ASP A 397 -8.08 8.94 12.13
C ASP A 397 -9.28 9.63 11.43
N LYS A 398 -9.15 10.02 10.16
CA LYS A 398 -10.20 10.66 9.35
C LYS A 398 -10.85 9.71 8.35
N ASP A 399 -10.04 8.98 7.59
CA ASP A 399 -10.47 8.29 6.36
C ASP A 399 -10.38 6.76 6.44
N PHE A 400 -9.60 6.21 7.38
CA PHE A 400 -9.41 4.76 7.51
C PHE A 400 -10.25 4.14 8.63
N ARG A 401 -10.68 2.89 8.41
CA ARG A 401 -11.44 2.09 9.37
C ARG A 401 -10.57 0.93 9.87
N ARG A 402 -10.57 0.71 11.19
CA ARG A 402 -9.64 -0.19 11.88
C ARG A 402 -10.16 -1.63 11.88
N ALA A 403 -9.40 -2.59 11.35
CA ALA A 403 -9.67 -4.02 11.55
C ALA A 403 -9.43 -4.44 13.01
N ASN A 404 -10.11 -5.50 13.43
CA ASN A 404 -9.64 -6.33 14.55
C ASN A 404 -8.49 -7.25 14.07
N ILE A 405 -7.61 -7.68 14.97
CA ILE A 405 -6.44 -8.47 14.62
C ILE A 405 -6.53 -9.85 15.27
N SER A 406 -6.70 -10.89 14.45
CA SER A 406 -6.66 -12.27 14.90
C SER A 406 -5.23 -12.65 15.30
N MET A 407 -5.04 -12.91 16.60
CA MET A 407 -3.75 -13.31 17.17
C MET A 407 -3.24 -14.64 16.58
N GLU A 408 -4.12 -15.58 16.25
CA GLU A 408 -3.68 -16.92 15.81
C GLU A 408 -2.88 -16.90 14.52
N PHE A 409 -3.19 -16.02 13.56
CA PHE A 409 -2.41 -15.88 12.32
C PHE A 409 -0.98 -15.33 12.56
N LEU A 410 -0.73 -14.75 13.74
CA LEU A 410 0.62 -14.38 14.20
C LEU A 410 1.32 -15.56 14.88
N GLU A 411 0.57 -16.43 15.55
CA GLU A 411 1.10 -17.47 16.43
C GLU A 411 1.44 -18.77 15.72
N VAL A 412 0.56 -19.27 14.84
CA VAL A 412 0.75 -20.54 14.11
C VAL A 412 1.02 -20.33 12.62
N PRO A 413 1.81 -21.21 11.97
CA PRO A 413 2.05 -21.12 10.53
C PRO A 413 0.80 -21.46 9.71
N ILE A 414 0.80 -21.01 8.45
CA ILE A 414 -0.09 -21.49 7.39
C ILE A 414 0.68 -22.48 6.52
N TRP A 415 0.24 -23.73 6.49
CA TRP A 415 0.73 -24.77 5.60
C TRP A 415 -0.12 -24.77 4.33
N ALA A 416 0.37 -24.19 3.24
CA ALA A 416 -0.32 -24.16 1.95
C ALA A 416 -0.12 -25.49 1.19
N THR A 417 -1.10 -25.92 0.41
CA THR A 417 -0.95 -27.08 -0.50
C THR A 417 -0.23 -26.71 -1.79
N ALA A 418 -0.51 -25.55 -2.37
CA ALA A 418 0.15 -25.04 -3.57
C ALA A 418 1.46 -24.29 -3.22
N PRO A 419 2.50 -24.33 -4.09
CA PRO A 419 2.62 -25.14 -5.31
C PRO A 419 2.95 -26.63 -5.07
N LYS A 420 3.41 -27.02 -3.87
CA LYS A 420 4.00 -28.36 -3.59
C LYS A 420 3.13 -29.56 -3.98
N LEU A 421 1.82 -29.47 -3.76
CA LEU A 421 0.82 -30.50 -4.05
C LEU A 421 -0.14 -30.10 -5.19
N GLU A 422 0.15 -29.02 -5.93
CA GLU A 422 -0.84 -28.40 -6.83
C GLU A 422 -1.32 -29.33 -7.97
N TYR A 423 -0.52 -30.33 -8.35
CA TYR A 423 -0.87 -31.34 -9.35
C TYR A 423 -1.02 -32.76 -8.77
N SER A 424 -0.97 -32.90 -7.44
CA SER A 424 -0.99 -34.18 -6.72
C SER A 424 -1.90 -34.15 -5.47
N LEU A 425 -2.79 -33.17 -5.37
CA LEU A 425 -3.71 -32.97 -4.27
C LEU A 425 -4.76 -34.09 -4.22
N THR A 426 -4.69 -34.94 -3.20
CA THR A 426 -5.67 -35.98 -2.89
C THR A 426 -5.82 -36.10 -1.37
N GLN A 427 -6.86 -36.80 -0.92
CA GLN A 427 -7.02 -37.20 0.48
C GLN A 427 -5.77 -37.88 1.06
N GLU A 428 -5.12 -38.78 0.32
CA GLU A 428 -3.91 -39.49 0.74
C GLU A 428 -2.67 -38.57 0.80
N SER A 429 -2.47 -37.72 -0.21
CA SER A 429 -1.30 -36.81 -0.22
C SER A 429 -1.43 -35.73 0.85
N LEU A 430 -2.64 -35.26 1.16
CA LEU A 430 -2.92 -34.34 2.27
C LEU A 430 -2.71 -35.00 3.65
N GLN A 431 -3.08 -36.28 3.80
CA GLN A 431 -2.78 -37.05 5.01
C GLN A 431 -1.27 -37.27 5.18
N THR A 432 -0.56 -37.58 4.09
CA THR A 432 0.89 -37.77 4.08
C THR A 432 1.63 -36.47 4.40
N TYR A 433 1.22 -35.36 3.80
CA TYR A 433 1.75 -34.01 4.07
C TYR A 433 1.58 -33.60 5.54
N SER A 434 0.39 -33.82 6.10
CA SER A 434 0.11 -33.53 7.52
C SER A 434 0.76 -34.51 8.50
N ASN A 435 1.09 -35.74 8.09
CA ASN A 435 2.01 -36.61 8.85
C ASN A 435 3.42 -36.00 8.83
N HIS A 436 3.95 -35.71 7.63
CA HIS A 436 5.33 -35.28 7.42
C HIS A 436 5.74 -34.04 8.23
N ILE A 437 4.83 -33.07 8.37
CA ILE A 437 5.00 -31.88 9.22
C ILE A 437 5.14 -32.27 10.71
N MET A 438 4.28 -33.16 11.19
CA MET A 438 4.20 -33.57 12.61
C MET A 438 5.34 -34.53 12.99
N ASP A 439 5.70 -35.47 12.12
CA ASP A 439 6.80 -36.43 12.32
C ASP A 439 8.15 -35.71 12.45
N HIS A 440 8.32 -34.62 11.70
CA HIS A 440 9.48 -33.73 11.84
C HIS A 440 9.40 -32.79 13.05
N GLY A 441 8.33 -32.82 13.84
CA GLY A 441 8.16 -32.02 15.05
C GLY A 441 8.03 -30.51 14.77
N PHE A 442 7.28 -30.15 13.74
CA PHE A 442 6.77 -28.79 13.53
C PHE A 442 5.34 -28.68 14.08
N PRO A 443 4.89 -27.48 14.50
CA PRO A 443 3.54 -27.30 15.02
C PRO A 443 2.49 -27.44 13.91
N ALA A 444 1.36 -28.05 14.27
CA ALA A 444 0.12 -27.87 13.52
C ALA A 444 -0.27 -26.37 13.50
N GLY A 445 -1.07 -26.00 12.52
CA GLY A 445 -1.50 -24.63 12.29
C GLY A 445 -2.64 -24.60 11.28
N PHE A 446 -2.75 -23.54 10.50
CA PHE A 446 -3.72 -23.52 9.40
C PHE A 446 -3.21 -24.41 8.26
N LEU A 447 -4.09 -25.18 7.64
CA LEU A 447 -3.84 -25.94 6.42
C LEU A 447 -4.68 -25.32 5.30
N LEU A 448 -4.02 -24.61 4.38
CA LEU A 448 -4.66 -23.86 3.30
C LEU A 448 -4.67 -24.70 2.01
N ILE A 449 -5.87 -25.06 1.55
CA ILE A 449 -6.09 -25.83 0.33
C ILE A 449 -6.51 -24.87 -0.80
N ASP A 450 -5.69 -24.74 -1.85
CA ASP A 450 -6.03 -23.93 -3.03
C ASP A 450 -7.19 -24.57 -3.85
N THR A 451 -7.74 -23.86 -4.83
CA THR A 451 -9.10 -24.05 -5.37
C THR A 451 -9.40 -25.44 -5.96
N LYS A 452 -8.37 -26.21 -6.32
CA LYS A 452 -8.44 -27.61 -6.81
C LYS A 452 -8.97 -28.64 -5.80
N TRP A 453 -9.53 -28.21 -4.66
CA TRP A 453 -10.43 -29.03 -3.85
C TRP A 453 -11.79 -29.25 -4.55
N GLN A 454 -12.16 -28.35 -5.48
CA GLN A 454 -13.39 -28.40 -6.28
C GLN A 454 -13.30 -29.39 -7.43
N GLU A 455 -14.45 -29.92 -7.90
CA GLU A 455 -14.51 -30.69 -9.16
C GLU A 455 -14.43 -29.79 -10.39
N VAL A 456 -15.23 -28.72 -10.39
CA VAL A 456 -15.17 -27.62 -11.35
C VAL A 456 -15.12 -26.30 -10.59
N GLU A 457 -14.33 -25.34 -11.08
CA GLU A 457 -14.13 -24.06 -10.40
C GLU A 457 -15.47 -23.31 -10.22
N GLY A 458 -15.85 -23.08 -8.97
CA GLY A 458 -17.07 -22.38 -8.57
C GLY A 458 -18.28 -23.25 -8.26
N ASP A 459 -18.17 -24.58 -8.38
CA ASP A 459 -19.24 -25.47 -7.89
C ASP A 459 -19.33 -25.46 -6.35
N LEU A 460 -18.27 -25.10 -5.63
CA LEU A 460 -18.19 -25.14 -4.16
C LEU A 460 -18.59 -26.51 -3.58
N SER A 461 -18.10 -27.59 -4.20
CA SER A 461 -18.28 -28.99 -3.76
C SER A 461 -16.93 -29.72 -3.82
N PHE A 462 -16.67 -30.65 -2.90
CA PHE A 462 -15.45 -31.45 -2.94
C PHE A 462 -15.42 -32.40 -4.13
N ASN A 463 -14.31 -32.43 -4.87
CA ASN A 463 -14.08 -33.37 -5.96
C ASN A 463 -14.10 -34.83 -5.44
N PRO A 464 -15.06 -35.68 -5.85
CA PRO A 464 -15.22 -37.02 -5.30
C PRO A 464 -14.10 -37.99 -5.71
N HIS A 465 -13.33 -37.67 -6.76
CA HIS A 465 -12.18 -38.46 -7.20
C HIS A 465 -10.90 -38.12 -6.42
N LEU A 466 -10.75 -36.87 -5.96
CA LEU A 466 -9.59 -36.44 -5.16
C LEU A 466 -9.84 -36.61 -3.64
N PHE A 467 -11.09 -36.43 -3.21
CA PHE A 467 -11.55 -36.50 -1.83
C PHE A 467 -12.79 -37.41 -1.73
N PRO A 468 -12.61 -38.75 -1.76
CA PRO A 468 -13.72 -39.70 -1.69
C PRO A 468 -14.44 -39.71 -0.33
N ASN A 469 -13.79 -39.26 0.75
CA ASN A 469 -14.42 -39.10 2.06
C ASN A 469 -13.93 -37.83 2.79
N PRO A 470 -14.41 -36.63 2.39
CA PRO A 470 -13.95 -35.37 2.97
C PRO A 470 -14.10 -35.28 4.50
N PRO A 471 -15.23 -35.72 5.13
CA PRO A 471 -15.38 -35.69 6.59
C PRO A 471 -14.32 -36.51 7.34
N GLU A 472 -13.89 -37.65 6.80
CA GLU A 472 -12.85 -38.48 7.41
C GLU A 472 -11.51 -37.76 7.47
N ILE A 473 -11.00 -37.27 6.32
CA ILE A 473 -9.70 -36.59 6.28
C ILE A 473 -9.72 -35.28 7.08
N LEU A 474 -10.81 -34.52 7.04
CA LEU A 474 -10.96 -33.31 7.86
C LEU A 474 -10.96 -33.66 9.36
N SER A 475 -11.63 -34.75 9.78
CA SER A 475 -11.55 -35.22 11.17
C SER A 475 -10.12 -35.63 11.58
N ILE A 476 -9.37 -36.28 10.69
CA ILE A 476 -7.96 -36.67 10.93
C ILE A 476 -7.08 -35.41 11.10
N LEU A 477 -7.32 -34.36 10.30
CA LEU A 477 -6.59 -33.10 10.39
C LEU A 477 -6.92 -32.33 11.67
N HIS A 478 -8.19 -32.22 12.04
CA HIS A 478 -8.62 -31.57 13.28
C HIS A 478 -8.12 -32.33 14.52
N ASN A 479 -8.13 -33.67 14.50
CA ASN A 479 -7.56 -34.50 15.57
C ASN A 479 -6.03 -34.36 15.74
N LYS A 480 -5.32 -33.92 14.69
CA LYS A 480 -3.90 -33.52 14.75
C LYS A 480 -3.67 -32.07 15.20
N GLY A 481 -4.75 -31.28 15.36
CA GLY A 481 -4.70 -29.87 15.72
C GLY A 481 -4.49 -28.89 14.54
N PHE A 482 -4.67 -29.34 13.29
CA PHE A 482 -4.73 -28.40 12.15
C PHE A 482 -6.11 -27.74 12.08
N LYS A 483 -6.16 -26.50 11.59
CA LYS A 483 -7.39 -25.80 11.20
C LYS A 483 -7.45 -25.68 9.68
N VAL A 484 -8.57 -26.03 9.05
CA VAL A 484 -8.63 -26.11 7.57
C VAL A 484 -9.19 -24.83 6.96
N LEU A 485 -8.44 -24.27 5.99
CA LEU A 485 -8.84 -23.12 5.18
C LEU A 485 -9.00 -23.55 3.71
N LEU A 486 -10.12 -23.20 3.09
CA LEU A 486 -10.35 -23.43 1.65
C LEU A 486 -10.22 -22.12 0.85
N ALA A 487 -9.58 -22.17 -0.31
CA ALA A 487 -9.62 -21.05 -1.26
C ALA A 487 -10.98 -21.00 -1.99
N VAL A 488 -11.57 -19.81 -2.08
CA VAL A 488 -12.88 -19.53 -2.71
C VAL A 488 -12.83 -18.26 -3.56
N HIS A 489 -13.63 -18.20 -4.62
CA HIS A 489 -13.60 -17.14 -5.64
C HIS A 489 -15.01 -16.84 -6.20
N PRO A 490 -15.27 -15.64 -6.76
CA PRO A 490 -16.61 -15.22 -7.21
C PRO A 490 -16.93 -15.65 -8.65
N TYR A 491 -16.29 -16.71 -9.16
CA TYR A 491 -16.45 -17.20 -10.54
C TYR A 491 -17.12 -18.58 -10.53
N VAL A 492 -18.06 -18.81 -11.45
CA VAL A 492 -18.68 -20.12 -11.68
C VAL A 492 -18.49 -20.51 -13.14
N CYS A 493 -17.78 -21.61 -13.39
CA CYS A 493 -17.35 -21.99 -14.73
C CYS A 493 -18.40 -22.85 -15.46
N LEU A 494 -18.36 -22.86 -16.81
CA LEU A 494 -19.43 -23.45 -17.63
C LEU A 494 -19.70 -24.94 -17.38
N GLY A 495 -18.72 -25.69 -16.88
CA GLY A 495 -18.89 -27.10 -16.51
C GLY A 495 -19.54 -27.32 -15.14
N ALA A 496 -19.69 -26.28 -14.32
CA ALA A 496 -20.16 -26.39 -12.95
C ALA A 496 -21.66 -26.78 -12.92
N SER A 497 -22.01 -27.74 -12.06
CA SER A 497 -23.36 -28.28 -11.91
C SER A 497 -24.42 -27.21 -11.67
N VAL A 498 -24.05 -26.11 -11.00
CA VAL A 498 -24.95 -25.00 -10.66
C VAL A 498 -25.05 -23.90 -11.71
N PHE A 499 -24.25 -23.92 -12.78
CA PHE A 499 -24.16 -22.81 -13.74
C PHE A 499 -25.53 -22.47 -14.39
N ASN A 500 -26.31 -23.47 -14.77
CA ASN A 500 -27.61 -23.29 -15.41
C ASN A 500 -28.63 -22.66 -14.45
N ASN A 501 -28.78 -23.20 -13.23
CA ASN A 501 -29.70 -22.66 -12.21
C ASN A 501 -29.33 -21.23 -11.79
N ALA A 502 -28.03 -20.93 -11.69
CA ALA A 502 -27.55 -19.58 -11.40
C ALA A 502 -27.77 -18.60 -12.56
N THR A 503 -27.78 -19.09 -13.81
CA THR A 503 -28.19 -18.33 -15.00
C THR A 503 -29.69 -18.04 -14.98
N ASP A 504 -30.53 -19.06 -14.78
CA ASP A 504 -32.00 -18.93 -14.73
C ASP A 504 -32.47 -18.02 -13.58
N SER A 505 -31.72 -17.99 -12.46
CA SER A 505 -31.97 -17.10 -11.32
C SER A 505 -31.40 -15.67 -11.51
N HIS A 506 -30.68 -15.43 -12.62
CA HIS A 506 -29.97 -14.20 -12.95
C HIS A 506 -28.95 -13.76 -11.87
N TYR A 507 -28.20 -14.69 -11.28
CA TYR A 507 -27.23 -14.36 -10.22
C TYR A 507 -25.91 -13.74 -10.73
N PHE A 508 -25.63 -13.86 -12.03
CA PHE A 508 -24.38 -13.42 -12.63
C PHE A 508 -24.38 -11.97 -13.13
N VAL A 509 -23.19 -11.39 -13.21
CA VAL A 509 -22.90 -10.13 -13.93
C VAL A 509 -23.33 -10.30 -15.39
N SER A 510 -24.08 -9.35 -15.90
CA SER A 510 -24.88 -9.54 -17.12
C SER A 510 -24.85 -8.32 -18.05
N ASP A 511 -25.48 -8.46 -19.22
CA ASP A 511 -25.65 -7.37 -20.17
C ASP A 511 -26.56 -6.23 -19.64
N LYS A 512 -26.64 -5.11 -20.36
CA LYS A 512 -27.48 -3.95 -19.96
C LYS A 512 -28.96 -4.28 -19.73
N LYS A 513 -29.49 -5.31 -20.39
CA LYS A 513 -30.87 -5.81 -20.22
C LYS A 513 -31.02 -6.84 -19.10
N ARG A 514 -29.92 -7.32 -18.53
CA ARG A 514 -29.84 -8.41 -17.53
C ARG A 514 -30.45 -9.73 -18.01
N GLN A 515 -30.34 -9.99 -19.31
CA GLN A 515 -30.88 -11.17 -19.99
C GLN A 515 -29.83 -12.25 -20.24
N VAL A 516 -28.57 -11.84 -20.45
CA VAL A 516 -27.47 -12.76 -20.77
C VAL A 516 -26.34 -12.61 -19.74
N PRO A 517 -25.89 -13.70 -19.07
CA PRO A 517 -24.70 -13.66 -18.23
C PRO A 517 -23.46 -13.43 -19.08
N LEU A 518 -22.56 -12.56 -18.64
CA LEU A 518 -21.33 -12.27 -19.38
C LEU A 518 -20.19 -13.17 -18.89
N LEU A 519 -19.44 -13.72 -19.85
CA LEU A 519 -18.40 -14.70 -19.61
C LEU A 519 -17.01 -14.04 -19.63
N THR A 520 -16.17 -14.44 -18.68
CA THR A 520 -14.75 -14.11 -18.56
C THR A 520 -13.92 -15.40 -18.55
N ARG A 521 -12.60 -15.28 -18.34
CA ARG A 521 -11.71 -16.43 -18.11
C ARG A 521 -11.11 -16.41 -16.71
N TRP A 522 -11.09 -17.56 -16.04
CA TRP A 522 -10.47 -17.76 -14.74
C TRP A 522 -9.65 -19.05 -14.77
N LYS A 523 -8.35 -18.99 -14.42
CA LYS A 523 -7.40 -20.14 -14.49
C LYS A 523 -7.42 -20.93 -15.83
N ASN A 524 -7.74 -20.25 -16.93
CA ASN A 524 -7.98 -20.72 -18.31
C ASN A 524 -9.41 -21.23 -18.63
N ASP A 525 -10.24 -21.56 -17.64
CA ASP A 525 -11.63 -21.94 -17.85
C ASP A 525 -12.51 -20.73 -18.20
N VAL A 526 -13.65 -20.99 -18.85
CA VAL A 526 -14.66 -19.98 -19.21
C VAL A 526 -15.76 -19.94 -18.16
N CYS A 527 -15.98 -18.77 -17.55
CA CYS A 527 -16.76 -18.63 -16.33
C CYS A 527 -17.58 -17.34 -16.28
N ALA A 528 -18.70 -17.35 -15.56
CA ALA A 528 -19.45 -16.15 -15.22
C ALA A 528 -19.05 -15.63 -13.83
N ILE A 529 -19.22 -14.33 -13.59
CA ILE A 529 -18.93 -13.68 -12.30
C ILE A 529 -20.23 -13.56 -11.51
N VAL A 530 -20.24 -13.92 -10.23
CA VAL A 530 -21.38 -13.74 -9.34
C VAL A 530 -21.55 -12.26 -8.97
N ASP A 531 -22.72 -11.70 -9.22
CA ASP A 531 -23.00 -10.28 -8.98
C ASP A 531 -23.38 -10.01 -7.52
N VAL A 532 -22.38 -9.94 -6.64
CA VAL A 532 -22.60 -9.61 -5.21
C VAL A 532 -23.09 -8.18 -4.96
N THR A 533 -23.31 -7.35 -6.00
CA THR A 533 -24.03 -6.07 -5.86
C THR A 533 -25.55 -6.26 -5.77
N ARG A 534 -26.05 -7.49 -6.00
CA ARG A 534 -27.44 -7.91 -5.85
C ARG A 534 -27.61 -8.75 -4.58
N ASN A 535 -28.39 -8.28 -3.60
CA ASN A 535 -28.61 -8.99 -2.33
C ASN A 535 -29.02 -10.47 -2.47
N THR A 536 -29.77 -10.84 -3.51
CA THR A 536 -30.16 -12.25 -3.74
C THR A 536 -29.02 -13.12 -4.26
N SER A 537 -28.05 -12.54 -4.98
CA SER A 537 -26.83 -13.23 -5.42
C SER A 537 -25.78 -13.25 -4.30
N GLU A 538 -25.65 -12.15 -3.55
CA GLU A 538 -24.87 -12.03 -2.30
C GLU A 538 -25.29 -13.15 -1.32
N GLN A 539 -26.59 -13.27 -1.02
CA GLN A 539 -27.12 -14.31 -0.14
C GLN A 539 -26.91 -15.72 -0.70
N TRP A 540 -27.24 -15.97 -1.98
CA TRP A 540 -27.05 -17.29 -2.60
C TRP A 540 -25.60 -17.77 -2.53
N PHE A 541 -24.63 -16.88 -2.79
CA PHE A 541 -23.21 -17.21 -2.72
C PHE A 541 -22.72 -17.41 -1.29
N TYR A 542 -23.18 -16.57 -0.35
CA TYR A 542 -22.93 -16.74 1.08
C TYR A 542 -23.44 -18.09 1.60
N ASP A 543 -24.70 -18.44 1.29
CA ASP A 543 -25.33 -19.69 1.74
C ASP A 543 -24.52 -20.92 1.29
N ARG A 544 -24.05 -20.96 0.03
CA ARG A 544 -23.18 -22.04 -0.46
C ARG A 544 -21.86 -22.17 0.30
N ILE A 545 -21.24 -21.05 0.67
CA ILE A 545 -20.00 -21.08 1.46
C ILE A 545 -20.28 -21.58 2.88
N ILE A 546 -21.42 -21.20 3.48
CA ILE A 546 -21.87 -21.72 4.78
C ILE A 546 -22.25 -23.20 4.72
N ASP A 547 -22.84 -23.68 3.62
CA ASP A 547 -23.12 -25.11 3.41
C ASP A 547 -21.81 -25.91 3.40
N VAL A 548 -20.80 -25.49 2.63
CA VAL A 548 -19.47 -26.13 2.65
C VAL A 548 -18.87 -26.10 4.05
N LYS A 549 -18.98 -24.96 4.74
CA LYS A 549 -18.44 -24.79 6.09
C LYS A 549 -19.08 -25.73 7.10
N THR A 550 -20.40 -25.84 7.09
CA THR A 550 -21.18 -26.56 8.10
C THR A 550 -21.24 -28.07 7.83
N ASN A 551 -21.38 -28.50 6.58
CA ASN A 551 -21.43 -29.93 6.22
C ASN A 551 -20.07 -30.63 6.33
N HIS A 552 -18.95 -29.90 6.21
CA HIS A 552 -17.60 -30.46 6.27
C HIS A 552 -16.78 -30.00 7.49
N GLY A 553 -17.27 -29.02 8.26
CA GLY A 553 -16.59 -28.53 9.47
C GLY A 553 -15.37 -27.65 9.21
N ILE A 554 -15.37 -26.87 8.12
CA ILE A 554 -14.24 -26.03 7.71
C ILE A 554 -14.08 -24.84 8.67
N ASP A 555 -12.86 -24.58 9.16
CA ASP A 555 -12.57 -23.45 10.04
C ASP A 555 -12.75 -22.10 9.35
N GLY A 556 -12.27 -21.95 8.11
CA GLY A 556 -12.24 -20.67 7.42
C GLY A 556 -11.87 -20.71 5.95
N PHE A 557 -11.56 -19.55 5.40
CA PHE A 557 -11.48 -19.35 3.95
C PHE A 557 -10.39 -18.37 3.53
N LEU A 558 -9.87 -18.54 2.32
CA LEU A 558 -9.06 -17.56 1.60
C LEU A 558 -9.84 -17.07 0.38
N PHE A 559 -10.25 -15.80 0.39
CA PHE A 559 -11.01 -15.18 -0.71
C PHE A 559 -10.04 -14.65 -1.78
N VAL A 560 -10.20 -15.11 -3.02
CA VAL A 560 -9.33 -14.78 -4.17
C VAL A 560 -10.17 -14.41 -5.38
N GLY A 561 -9.64 -13.60 -6.29
CA GLY A 561 -10.36 -13.22 -7.51
C GLY A 561 -11.38 -12.10 -7.33
N GLY A 562 -12.03 -11.69 -8.42
CA GLY A 562 -12.97 -10.57 -8.47
C GLY A 562 -12.36 -9.21 -8.84
N GLN A 563 -11.11 -9.18 -9.33
CA GLN A 563 -10.44 -7.94 -9.75
C GLN A 563 -11.08 -7.33 -11.00
N SER A 564 -11.02 -6.01 -11.12
CA SER A 564 -11.68 -5.26 -12.19
C SER A 564 -11.20 -5.62 -13.60
N THR A 565 -9.94 -6.00 -13.80
CA THR A 565 -9.45 -6.41 -15.14
C THR A 565 -10.01 -7.75 -15.62
N PHE A 566 -10.62 -8.55 -14.74
CA PHE A 566 -11.33 -9.78 -15.10
C PHE A 566 -12.81 -9.54 -15.48
N LEU A 567 -13.33 -8.32 -15.35
CA LEU A 567 -14.69 -8.00 -15.78
C LEU A 567 -14.80 -8.10 -17.31
N PRO A 568 -15.88 -8.71 -17.84
CA PRO A 568 -16.10 -8.76 -19.29
C PRO A 568 -16.38 -7.36 -19.84
N PRO A 569 -15.98 -7.05 -21.09
CA PRO A 569 -16.34 -5.78 -21.72
C PRO A 569 -17.86 -5.55 -21.74
N TYR A 570 -18.27 -4.30 -21.47
CA TYR A 570 -19.68 -3.88 -21.37
C TYR A 570 -20.48 -4.54 -20.22
N TYR A 571 -19.83 -4.91 -19.12
CA TYR A 571 -20.49 -5.45 -17.93
C TYR A 571 -21.54 -4.50 -17.33
N TYR A 572 -22.61 -5.06 -16.75
CA TYR A 572 -23.53 -4.32 -15.90
C TYR A 572 -23.76 -5.08 -14.60
N PHE A 573 -23.44 -4.42 -13.48
CA PHE A 573 -23.82 -4.85 -12.13
C PHE A 573 -25.29 -4.52 -11.83
N TYR A 574 -25.86 -5.18 -10.83
CA TYR A 574 -27.19 -4.88 -10.29
C TYR A 574 -27.26 -3.48 -9.68
N SER A 575 -26.26 -3.12 -8.88
CA SER A 575 -26.01 -1.77 -8.40
C SER A 575 -24.72 -1.24 -9.02
N MET A 576 -24.85 -0.40 -10.04
CA MET A 576 -23.70 0.15 -10.76
C MET A 576 -23.05 1.28 -9.95
N THR A 577 -21.73 1.28 -9.87
CA THR A 577 -20.92 2.38 -9.33
C THR A 577 -19.87 2.77 -10.36
N VAL A 578 -19.33 3.99 -10.23
CA VAL A 578 -18.35 4.53 -11.20
C VAL A 578 -17.05 3.73 -11.20
N ASN A 579 -16.59 3.30 -10.02
CA ASN A 579 -15.37 2.51 -9.85
C ASN A 579 -15.70 1.02 -9.63
N PRO A 580 -15.34 0.11 -10.55
CA PRO A 580 -15.67 -1.31 -10.42
C PRO A 580 -15.05 -2.00 -9.19
N ASP A 581 -13.92 -1.52 -8.65
CA ASP A 581 -13.33 -2.11 -7.43
C ASP A 581 -14.23 -2.00 -6.18
N ASN A 582 -15.27 -1.17 -6.21
CA ASN A 582 -16.32 -1.18 -5.19
C ASN A 582 -17.01 -2.57 -5.07
N PHE A 583 -16.94 -3.41 -6.12
CA PHE A 583 -17.30 -4.83 -6.07
C PHE A 583 -16.48 -5.60 -5.03
N LEU A 584 -15.17 -5.36 -4.94
CA LEU A 584 -14.31 -6.02 -3.94
C LEU A 584 -14.68 -5.60 -2.52
N SER A 585 -15.04 -4.33 -2.31
CA SER A 585 -15.54 -3.84 -1.02
C SER A 585 -16.78 -4.60 -0.54
N LEU A 586 -17.68 -5.00 -1.46
CA LEU A 586 -18.87 -5.79 -1.17
C LEU A 586 -18.55 -7.29 -1.03
N TYR A 587 -17.75 -7.85 -1.95
CA TYR A 587 -17.31 -9.24 -1.95
C TYR A 587 -16.58 -9.60 -0.64
N LEU A 588 -15.67 -8.74 -0.18
CA LEU A 588 -14.94 -8.95 1.07
C LEU A 588 -15.80 -8.63 2.32
N LYS A 589 -16.79 -7.73 2.20
CA LYS A 589 -17.81 -7.56 3.26
C LYS A 589 -18.59 -8.86 3.48
N LEU A 590 -19.03 -9.54 2.41
CA LEU A 590 -19.60 -10.90 2.49
C LEU A 590 -18.60 -11.87 3.11
N ALA A 591 -17.34 -11.87 2.65
CA ALA A 591 -16.29 -12.74 3.17
C ALA A 591 -16.14 -12.63 4.71
N SER A 592 -16.19 -11.41 5.25
CA SER A 592 -16.06 -11.14 6.69
C SER A 592 -17.19 -11.70 7.56
N GLN A 593 -18.31 -12.13 6.95
CA GLN A 593 -19.42 -12.78 7.63
C GLN A 593 -19.26 -14.32 7.67
N THR A 594 -18.41 -14.91 6.82
CA THR A 594 -18.32 -16.38 6.65
C THR A 594 -17.51 -17.06 7.76
N SER A 595 -16.42 -16.46 8.25
CA SER A 595 -15.67 -16.97 9.40
C SER A 595 -14.75 -15.94 10.07
N ASN A 596 -14.37 -16.23 11.31
CA ASN A 596 -13.35 -15.50 12.07
C ASN A 596 -11.92 -15.74 11.52
N TYR A 597 -11.71 -16.85 10.82
CA TYR A 597 -10.45 -17.16 10.14
C TYR A 597 -10.61 -16.84 8.65
N LEU A 598 -10.16 -15.64 8.27
CA LEU A 598 -10.26 -15.14 6.91
C LEU A 598 -8.88 -14.73 6.39
N GLY A 599 -8.56 -15.16 5.18
CA GLY A 599 -7.54 -14.57 4.33
C GLY A 599 -8.16 -13.92 3.10
N VAL A 600 -7.48 -12.94 2.52
CA VAL A 600 -7.80 -12.36 1.22
C VAL A 600 -6.54 -12.25 0.37
N SER A 601 -6.66 -12.32 -0.96
CA SER A 601 -5.58 -11.94 -1.90
C SER A 601 -6.04 -10.92 -2.94
N VAL A 602 -7.03 -10.11 -2.57
CA VAL A 602 -7.63 -8.99 -3.32
C VAL A 602 -7.99 -7.89 -2.33
N GLY A 603 -8.07 -6.62 -2.75
CA GLY A 603 -8.44 -5.55 -1.82
C GLY A 603 -8.63 -4.17 -2.45
N PHE A 604 -9.68 -3.49 -2.00
CA PHE A 604 -9.94 -2.07 -2.17
C PHE A 604 -10.79 -1.60 -0.98
N GLN A 605 -10.34 -0.58 -0.26
CA GLN A 605 -10.96 -0.06 0.98
C GLN A 605 -11.27 -1.11 2.07
N SER A 606 -10.54 -2.24 2.06
CA SER A 606 -10.83 -3.42 2.89
C SER A 606 -10.04 -3.50 4.20
N GLN A 607 -9.31 -2.44 4.60
CA GLN A 607 -8.49 -2.35 5.83
C GLN A 607 -9.25 -2.63 7.13
N HIS A 608 -10.57 -2.56 7.09
CA HIS A 608 -11.46 -2.76 8.23
C HIS A 608 -11.84 -4.22 8.47
N ILE A 609 -11.46 -5.11 7.56
CA ILE A 609 -11.80 -6.52 7.58
C ILE A 609 -10.73 -7.28 8.36
N SER A 610 -11.17 -8.10 9.33
CA SER A 610 -10.30 -8.91 10.21
C SER A 610 -9.71 -10.12 9.47
N ALA A 611 -8.91 -9.87 8.44
CA ALA A 611 -8.27 -10.88 7.59
C ALA A 611 -6.75 -10.69 7.51
N PHE A 612 -6.03 -11.76 7.12
CA PHE A 612 -4.70 -11.59 6.55
C PHE A 612 -4.78 -11.27 5.05
N VAL A 613 -3.84 -10.47 4.55
CA VAL A 613 -3.74 -10.09 3.14
C VAL A 613 -2.53 -10.77 2.52
N ARG A 614 -2.74 -11.76 1.64
CA ARG A 614 -1.68 -12.44 0.88
C ARG A 614 -1.26 -11.56 -0.29
N LEU A 615 0.05 -11.32 -0.42
CA LEU A 615 0.63 -10.69 -1.60
C LEU A 615 0.28 -11.46 -2.90
N ALA A 616 0.38 -10.79 -4.04
CA ALA A 616 0.49 -11.45 -5.34
C ALA A 616 1.63 -12.50 -5.32
N PRO A 617 1.52 -13.62 -6.07
CA PRO A 617 2.45 -14.74 -6.00
C PRO A 617 3.91 -14.35 -6.20
N ARG A 618 4.81 -14.95 -5.40
CA ARG A 618 6.25 -14.68 -5.48
C ARG A 618 6.99 -15.83 -6.16
N THR A 619 7.91 -15.52 -7.06
CA THR A 619 8.69 -16.53 -7.77
C THR A 619 9.86 -17.03 -6.91
N SER A 620 10.30 -18.27 -7.11
CA SER A 620 11.43 -18.87 -6.38
C SER A 620 12.79 -18.34 -6.85
N THR A 621 13.01 -17.03 -6.69
CA THR A 621 14.21 -16.31 -7.15
C THR A 621 14.72 -15.30 -6.11
N TRP A 622 15.91 -14.73 -6.37
CA TRP A 622 16.51 -13.63 -5.61
C TRP A 622 16.18 -12.23 -6.16
N ASP A 623 15.32 -12.12 -7.18
CA ASP A 623 15.07 -10.84 -7.85
C ASP A 623 14.15 -9.89 -7.07
N ALA A 624 14.09 -8.64 -7.55
CA ALA A 624 13.34 -7.54 -6.93
C ALA A 624 11.97 -7.26 -7.57
N SER A 625 11.59 -7.93 -8.67
CA SER A 625 10.27 -7.74 -9.29
C SER A 625 9.23 -8.70 -8.71
N THR A 626 9.60 -9.98 -8.55
CA THR A 626 8.72 -11.06 -8.07
C THR A 626 9.39 -12.00 -7.06
N GLY A 627 10.72 -11.99 -6.96
CA GLY A 627 11.50 -12.81 -6.03
C GLY A 627 11.61 -12.28 -4.60
N LEU A 628 12.54 -12.86 -3.84
CA LEU A 628 12.79 -12.56 -2.42
C LEU A 628 13.03 -11.07 -2.11
N LYS A 629 13.66 -10.30 -3.02
CA LYS A 629 13.88 -8.84 -2.79
C LYS A 629 12.58 -8.03 -2.91
N SER A 630 11.57 -8.50 -3.65
CA SER A 630 10.30 -7.79 -3.82
C SER A 630 9.41 -7.76 -2.57
N ILE A 631 9.63 -8.69 -1.62
CA ILE A 631 8.75 -8.92 -0.47
C ILE A 631 8.74 -7.72 0.49
N ILE A 632 9.90 -7.17 0.83
CA ILE A 632 9.97 -6.07 1.81
C ILE A 632 9.28 -4.81 1.26
N PRO A 633 9.56 -4.32 0.03
CA PRO A 633 8.76 -3.25 -0.59
C PRO A 633 7.25 -3.51 -0.57
N ALA A 634 6.81 -4.73 -0.91
CA ALA A 634 5.38 -5.06 -0.94
C ALA A 634 4.72 -5.06 0.45
N VAL A 635 5.37 -5.67 1.46
CA VAL A 635 4.90 -5.66 2.85
C VAL A 635 4.88 -4.24 3.43
N LEU A 636 5.90 -3.42 3.14
CA LEU A 636 5.96 -2.04 3.59
C LEU A 636 4.86 -1.18 2.95
N THR A 637 4.55 -1.38 1.66
CA THR A 637 3.45 -0.70 0.98
C THR A 637 2.09 -1.11 1.53
N LEU A 638 1.75 -2.40 1.61
CA LEU A 638 0.45 -2.81 2.13
C LEU A 638 0.27 -2.49 3.62
N GLY A 639 1.36 -2.57 4.40
CA GLY A 639 1.37 -2.10 5.79
C GLY A 639 1.06 -0.61 5.90
N LEU A 640 1.72 0.23 5.09
CA LEU A 640 1.43 1.68 5.02
C LEU A 640 -0.01 1.98 4.57
N LEU A 641 -0.60 1.12 3.74
CA LEU A 641 -1.99 1.22 3.29
C LEU A 641 -3.01 0.67 4.29
N GLY A 642 -2.59 0.38 5.53
CA GLY A 642 -3.47 0.08 6.66
C GLY A 642 -3.75 -1.40 6.90
N TYR A 643 -3.20 -2.30 6.08
CA TYR A 643 -3.40 -3.74 6.20
C TYR A 643 -2.44 -4.32 7.26
N PRO A 644 -2.92 -4.77 8.45
CA PRO A 644 -2.03 -5.09 9.57
C PRO A 644 -1.37 -6.46 9.45
N LEU A 645 -2.08 -7.43 8.86
CA LEU A 645 -1.69 -8.83 8.74
C LEU A 645 -1.28 -9.17 7.30
N VAL A 646 -0.20 -8.57 6.80
CA VAL A 646 0.34 -8.93 5.48
C VAL A 646 0.99 -10.33 5.56
N ASN A 647 0.60 -11.21 4.65
CA ASN A 647 1.18 -12.53 4.42
C ASN A 647 2.13 -12.46 3.21
N PRO A 648 3.45 -12.68 3.39
CA PRO A 648 4.47 -12.45 2.37
C PRO A 648 4.50 -13.49 1.24
N GLY A 649 3.58 -14.46 1.24
CA GLY A 649 3.64 -15.63 0.36
C GLY A 649 4.45 -16.77 0.98
N SER A 650 4.52 -17.89 0.26
CA SER A 650 5.15 -19.12 0.73
C SER A 650 6.65 -18.99 0.89
N VAL A 651 7.22 -19.56 1.95
CA VAL A 651 8.66 -19.65 2.17
C VAL A 651 9.35 -20.37 1.00
N GLY A 652 10.20 -19.64 0.28
CA GLY A 652 10.91 -20.10 -0.91
C GLY A 652 10.18 -19.85 -2.24
N GLY A 653 8.99 -19.22 -2.22
CA GLY A 653 8.20 -18.87 -3.39
C GLY A 653 6.88 -19.63 -3.51
N ASP A 654 5.88 -18.97 -4.10
CA ASP A 654 4.59 -19.54 -4.49
C ASP A 654 4.62 -20.11 -5.92
N VAL A 655 5.57 -19.69 -6.76
CA VAL A 655 5.74 -20.15 -8.15
C VAL A 655 7.17 -20.62 -8.40
N PHE A 656 7.34 -21.87 -8.82
CA PHE A 656 8.65 -22.45 -9.15
C PHE A 656 9.11 -22.02 -10.56
N VAL A 657 10.39 -21.69 -10.70
CA VAL A 657 10.99 -21.16 -11.95
C VAL A 657 11.01 -22.19 -13.09
N SER A 658 11.00 -23.48 -12.77
CA SER A 658 10.91 -24.58 -13.74
C SER A 658 9.64 -25.40 -13.45
N PRO A 659 8.84 -25.76 -14.48
CA PRO A 659 7.70 -26.66 -14.30
C PRO A 659 8.05 -28.04 -13.70
N ASN A 660 9.32 -28.45 -13.80
CA ASN A 660 9.82 -29.71 -13.27
C ASN A 660 10.47 -29.57 -11.88
N ALA A 661 10.62 -28.36 -11.34
CA ALA A 661 11.12 -28.15 -9.99
C ALA A 661 10.00 -28.42 -8.98
N THR A 662 10.27 -29.25 -7.97
CA THR A 662 9.31 -29.61 -6.91
C THR A 662 9.59 -28.92 -5.58
N MET A 663 10.72 -28.21 -5.49
CA MET A 663 11.23 -27.46 -4.34
C MET A 663 12.17 -26.33 -4.82
N PRO A 664 12.25 -25.20 -4.09
CA PRO A 664 13.25 -24.16 -4.33
C PRO A 664 14.64 -24.53 -3.77
N ASP A 665 15.65 -23.72 -4.05
CA ASP A 665 17.02 -23.92 -3.55
C ASP A 665 17.11 -23.84 -2.00
N LYS A 666 18.04 -24.60 -1.41
CA LYS A 666 18.29 -24.66 0.04
C LYS A 666 18.71 -23.31 0.63
N GLU A 667 19.59 -22.55 -0.02
CA GLU A 667 20.01 -21.25 0.48
C GLU A 667 18.89 -20.22 0.35
N LEU A 668 18.19 -20.18 -0.79
CA LEU A 668 17.02 -19.32 -0.99
C LEU A 668 15.95 -19.60 0.08
N TYR A 669 15.58 -20.87 0.29
CA TYR A 669 14.59 -21.27 1.29
C TYR A 669 14.99 -20.85 2.71
N ILE A 670 16.25 -21.05 3.11
CA ILE A 670 16.76 -20.63 4.43
C ILE A 670 16.70 -19.10 4.60
N ARG A 671 17.11 -18.31 3.59
CA ARG A 671 17.05 -16.84 3.67
C ARG A 671 15.62 -16.30 3.64
N TRP A 672 14.72 -16.93 2.89
CA TRP A 672 13.30 -16.60 2.84
C TRP A 672 12.61 -16.91 4.19
N LEU A 673 12.92 -18.06 4.81
CA LEU A 673 12.41 -18.43 6.12
C LEU A 673 12.90 -17.49 7.23
N GLN A 674 14.15 -17.03 7.12
CA GLN A 674 14.74 -16.03 8.00
C GLN A 674 14.05 -14.66 7.92
N LEU A 675 13.55 -14.27 6.74
CA LEU A 675 12.72 -13.08 6.56
C LEU A 675 11.31 -13.30 7.08
N ALA A 676 10.64 -14.38 6.64
CA ALA A 676 9.24 -14.67 6.94
C ALA A 676 8.97 -14.83 8.44
N ALA A 677 9.93 -15.37 9.22
CA ALA A 677 9.78 -15.55 10.66
C ALA A 677 9.51 -14.26 11.46
N PHE A 678 9.80 -13.08 10.89
CA PHE A 678 9.51 -11.76 11.48
C PHE A 678 8.30 -11.04 10.86
N MET A 679 7.69 -11.59 9.79
CA MET A 679 6.49 -11.03 9.14
C MET A 679 5.22 -11.35 9.94
N PRO A 680 4.09 -10.66 9.71
CA PRO A 680 2.85 -10.91 10.46
C PRO A 680 2.39 -12.36 10.33
N VAL A 681 2.31 -12.90 9.11
CA VAL A 681 1.98 -14.31 8.85
C VAL A 681 3.20 -15.06 8.33
N VAL A 682 3.32 -16.35 8.67
CA VAL A 682 4.32 -17.26 8.11
C VAL A 682 3.62 -18.35 7.30
N GLN A 683 3.78 -18.35 5.98
CA GLN A 683 3.23 -19.37 5.10
C GLN A 683 4.35 -20.29 4.56
N LEU A 684 4.10 -21.60 4.51
CA LEU A 684 5.02 -22.58 3.93
C LEU A 684 4.25 -23.55 3.02
N SER A 685 4.80 -23.83 1.84
CA SER A 685 4.25 -24.80 0.88
C SER A 685 5.11 -26.07 0.80
N VAL A 686 6.44 -25.92 0.90
CA VAL A 686 7.40 -27.01 1.05
C VAL A 686 7.75 -27.13 2.54
N PRO A 687 7.46 -28.27 3.21
CA PRO A 687 7.83 -28.48 4.61
C PRO A 687 9.36 -28.51 4.78
N PRO A 688 9.92 -28.01 5.90
CA PRO A 688 11.35 -28.07 6.14
C PRO A 688 11.92 -29.50 6.23
N GLY A 689 11.06 -30.50 6.46
CA GLY A 689 11.41 -31.92 6.47
C GLY A 689 11.68 -32.53 5.09
N ASP A 690 11.28 -31.86 4.00
CA ASP A 690 11.59 -32.30 2.63
C ASP A 690 13.08 -32.08 2.27
N TYR A 691 13.81 -31.36 3.12
CA TYR A 691 15.23 -31.03 2.99
C TYR A 691 16.09 -31.77 4.03
N ASP A 692 17.39 -31.48 4.02
CA ASP A 692 18.32 -32.01 5.01
C ASP A 692 18.20 -31.39 6.42
N LEU A 693 18.94 -32.00 7.36
CA LEU A 693 18.98 -31.64 8.76
C LEU A 693 19.35 -30.17 9.03
N ASP A 694 20.01 -29.45 8.12
CA ASP A 694 20.35 -28.04 8.36
C ASP A 694 19.15 -27.12 8.13
N VAL A 695 18.32 -27.42 7.13
CA VAL A 695 17.05 -26.71 6.91
C VAL A 695 16.10 -26.96 8.08
N ILE A 696 16.01 -28.20 8.56
CA ILE A 696 15.22 -28.56 9.74
C ILE A 696 15.71 -27.81 11.00
N LYS A 697 17.03 -27.73 11.23
CA LYS A 697 17.63 -26.94 12.32
C LYS A 697 17.34 -25.45 12.16
N ALA A 698 17.53 -24.88 10.97
CA ALA A 698 17.29 -23.46 10.68
C ALA A 698 15.83 -23.09 10.90
N ALA A 699 14.89 -23.92 10.43
CA ALA A 699 13.47 -23.74 10.66
C ALA A 699 13.10 -23.77 12.14
N LYS A 700 13.54 -24.79 12.89
CA LYS A 700 13.28 -24.88 14.34
C LYS A 700 13.92 -23.72 15.12
N PHE A 701 15.09 -23.24 14.70
CA PHE A 701 15.70 -22.03 15.24
C PHE A 701 14.87 -20.78 14.94
N MET A 702 14.39 -20.59 13.70
CA MET A 702 13.59 -19.42 13.34
C MET A 702 12.19 -19.40 13.97
N PHE A 703 11.50 -20.54 14.07
CA PHE A 703 10.27 -20.66 14.87
C PHE A 703 10.53 -20.31 16.34
N LYS A 704 11.63 -20.81 16.93
CA LYS A 704 12.02 -20.43 18.30
C LYS A 704 12.28 -18.93 18.43
N VAL A 705 13.00 -18.29 17.49
CA VAL A 705 13.25 -16.84 17.50
C VAL A 705 11.94 -16.05 17.40
N ARG A 706 11.01 -16.44 16.52
CA ARG A 706 9.67 -15.83 16.44
C ARG A 706 8.95 -15.90 17.79
N THR A 707 8.90 -17.08 18.40
CA THR A 707 8.29 -17.28 19.71
C THR A 707 8.97 -16.44 20.79
N GLU A 708 10.29 -16.48 20.92
CA GLU A 708 11.03 -15.80 21.99
C GLU A 708 11.21 -14.28 21.82
N ARG A 709 11.01 -13.73 20.61
CA ARG A 709 11.21 -12.30 20.31
C ARG A 709 9.94 -11.55 19.91
N ILE A 710 9.08 -12.14 19.09
CA ILE A 710 7.86 -11.49 18.60
C ILE A 710 6.67 -11.82 19.49
N LEU A 711 6.43 -13.10 19.77
CA LEU A 711 5.23 -13.56 20.47
C LEU A 711 5.36 -13.47 22.01
N GLN A 712 6.54 -13.75 22.57
CA GLN A 712 6.87 -13.69 24.01
C GLN A 712 5.83 -14.34 24.96
N PRO A 713 5.81 -15.69 25.06
CA PRO A 713 4.77 -16.44 25.79
C PRO A 713 4.85 -16.40 27.32
N LYS A 714 5.83 -15.72 27.91
CA LYS A 714 6.16 -15.89 29.35
C LYS A 714 5.34 -15.04 30.32
N SER A 715 4.43 -14.21 29.83
CA SER A 715 3.47 -13.47 30.66
C SER A 715 2.15 -13.23 29.93
N ASN A 716 2.15 -12.56 28.78
CA ASN A 716 0.89 -12.12 28.16
C ASN A 716 0.93 -11.70 26.67
N TYR A 717 1.93 -12.08 25.87
CA TYR A 717 2.16 -11.56 24.50
C TYR A 717 2.41 -10.04 24.43
N GLU A 718 3.02 -9.47 25.46
CA GLU A 718 3.10 -8.02 25.69
C GLU A 718 3.76 -7.25 24.53
N TYR A 719 4.76 -7.82 23.86
CA TYR A 719 5.42 -7.15 22.73
C TYR A 719 4.46 -6.93 21.55
N ILE A 720 3.93 -8.02 20.99
CA ILE A 720 3.06 -7.95 19.82
C ILE A 720 1.72 -7.29 20.13
N LYS A 721 1.16 -7.46 21.33
CA LYS A 721 -0.05 -6.72 21.77
C LYS A 721 0.19 -5.21 21.84
N ARG A 722 1.36 -4.75 22.27
CA ARG A 722 1.72 -3.32 22.23
C ARG A 722 1.83 -2.80 20.80
N VAL A 723 2.42 -3.56 19.89
CA VAL A 723 2.51 -3.19 18.46
C VAL A 723 1.12 -3.15 17.78
N ILE A 724 0.23 -4.06 18.15
CA ILE A 724 -1.20 -4.07 17.76
C ILE A 724 -1.93 -2.84 18.33
N ASN A 725 -1.67 -2.47 19.58
CA ASN A 725 -2.25 -1.26 20.18
C ASN A 725 -1.75 0.02 19.47
N GLU A 726 -0.46 0.11 19.13
CA GLU A 726 0.07 1.21 18.32
C GLU A 726 -0.61 1.33 16.94
N TYR A 727 -0.94 0.20 16.29
CA TYR A 727 -1.76 0.20 15.07
C TYR A 727 -3.16 0.78 15.33
N HIS A 728 -3.87 0.28 16.34
CA HIS A 728 -5.21 0.78 16.68
C HIS A 728 -5.23 2.27 17.10
N GLU A 729 -4.16 2.76 17.73
CA GLU A 729 -4.05 4.16 18.20
C GLU A 729 -3.54 5.15 17.15
N SER A 730 -2.91 4.71 16.06
CA SER A 730 -2.19 5.63 15.16
C SER A 730 -2.04 5.21 13.70
N GLY A 731 -2.56 4.04 13.31
CA GLY A 731 -2.33 3.45 11.98
C GLY A 731 -0.93 2.85 11.80
N ALA A 732 -0.11 2.82 12.86
CA ALA A 732 1.26 2.36 12.78
C ALA A 732 1.34 0.89 12.33
N PRO A 733 1.92 0.58 11.15
CA PRO A 733 1.94 -0.79 10.60
C PRO A 733 2.59 -1.79 11.56
N ILE A 734 2.29 -3.09 11.50
CA ILE A 734 3.00 -4.08 12.34
C ILE A 734 4.47 -4.21 11.88
N VAL A 735 4.67 -4.37 10.56
CA VAL A 735 5.98 -4.29 9.91
C VAL A 735 6.14 -2.89 9.30
N ARG A 736 7.19 -2.18 9.70
CA ARG A 736 7.36 -0.73 9.48
C ARG A 736 8.61 -0.42 8.66
N PRO A 737 8.57 0.63 7.83
CA PRO A 737 9.76 1.16 7.19
C PRO A 737 10.64 1.87 8.24
N LEU A 738 11.95 1.93 8.02
CA LEU A 738 12.85 2.56 8.99
C LEU A 738 12.59 4.07 9.17
N TRP A 739 12.06 4.75 8.14
CA TRP A 739 11.60 6.14 8.30
C TRP A 739 10.46 6.29 9.30
N TRP A 740 9.70 5.24 9.65
CA TRP A 740 8.71 5.34 10.74
C TRP A 740 9.36 5.68 12.10
N LEU A 741 10.59 5.19 12.30
CA LEU A 741 11.40 5.44 13.49
C LEU A 741 12.14 6.78 13.39
N ALA A 742 12.53 7.19 12.17
CA ALA A 742 13.26 8.43 11.89
C ALA A 742 12.75 9.10 10.59
N PRO A 743 11.62 9.82 10.60
CA PRO A 743 10.96 10.24 9.36
C PRO A 743 11.68 11.36 8.59
N LYS A 744 12.67 12.01 9.22
CA LYS A 744 13.48 13.09 8.65
C LYS A 744 14.91 12.66 8.31
N ASP A 745 15.20 11.36 8.38
CA ASP A 745 16.50 10.78 8.06
C ASP A 745 16.49 10.24 6.61
N PRO A 746 17.27 10.83 5.69
CA PRO A 746 17.25 10.43 4.29
C PRO A 746 17.77 8.99 4.06
N ASN A 747 18.57 8.42 4.98
CA ASN A 747 18.95 7.01 4.90
C ASN A 747 17.72 6.13 5.17
N ALA A 748 16.98 6.45 6.23
CA ALA A 748 15.80 5.69 6.66
C ALA A 748 14.65 5.76 5.63
N GLN A 749 14.60 6.82 4.82
CA GLN A 749 13.61 7.02 3.75
C GLN A 749 13.79 6.08 2.56
N VAL A 750 15.03 5.70 2.21
CA VAL A 750 15.36 4.95 0.98
C VAL A 750 15.67 3.47 1.19
N ILE A 751 15.49 2.93 2.40
CA ILE A 751 15.81 1.54 2.70
C ILE A 751 14.63 0.61 2.37
N ASP A 752 14.84 -0.18 1.34
CA ASP A 752 14.01 -1.27 0.81
C ASP A 752 14.30 -2.63 1.47
N SER A 753 15.54 -2.83 1.92
CA SER A 753 16.10 -4.15 2.28
C SER A 753 16.15 -4.43 3.78
N GLN A 754 15.55 -3.57 4.60
CA GLN A 754 15.43 -3.74 6.06
C GLN A 754 14.05 -3.24 6.50
N PHE A 755 13.53 -3.81 7.58
CA PHE A 755 12.26 -3.38 8.19
C PHE A 755 12.36 -3.39 9.71
N ALA A 756 11.43 -2.70 10.37
CA ALA A 756 11.19 -2.85 11.80
C ALA A 756 9.91 -3.67 12.06
N VAL A 757 9.83 -4.35 13.19
CA VAL A 757 8.59 -4.95 13.71
C VAL A 757 8.22 -4.17 14.97
N GLY A 758 7.20 -3.33 14.91
CA GLY A 758 6.95 -2.33 15.95
C GLY A 758 8.04 -1.24 16.01
N ASN A 759 8.21 -0.62 17.17
CA ASN A 759 9.15 0.48 17.38
C ASN A 759 10.57 0.07 17.81
N ASP A 760 10.75 -1.19 18.24
CA ASP A 760 11.92 -1.58 19.04
C ASP A 760 12.68 -2.83 18.52
N LEU A 761 12.30 -3.37 17.36
CA LEU A 761 13.02 -4.49 16.72
C LEU A 761 13.24 -4.18 15.24
N ILE A 762 14.49 -4.24 14.77
CA ILE A 762 14.88 -4.09 13.36
C ILE A 762 15.39 -5.41 12.82
N VAL A 763 15.06 -5.74 11.57
CA VAL A 763 15.51 -6.94 10.85
C VAL A 763 16.21 -6.53 9.55
N ALA A 764 17.38 -7.12 9.31
CA ALA A 764 18.19 -6.93 8.12
C ALA A 764 18.52 -8.29 7.49
N PRO A 765 17.58 -8.92 6.76
CA PRO A 765 17.80 -10.22 6.13
C PRO A 765 18.86 -10.15 5.04
N VAL A 766 19.48 -11.30 4.72
CA VAL A 766 20.36 -11.42 3.54
C VAL A 766 19.49 -11.77 2.35
N LEU A 767 19.49 -10.90 1.34
CA LEU A 767 18.61 -10.99 0.15
C LEU A 767 19.38 -11.31 -1.13
N GLU A 768 20.59 -11.88 -1.01
CA GLU A 768 21.47 -12.18 -2.14
C GLU A 768 22.19 -13.52 -1.95
N GLU A 769 22.25 -14.28 -3.03
CA GLU A 769 22.86 -15.60 -3.12
C GLU A 769 24.36 -15.57 -2.76
N GLY A 770 24.81 -16.58 -2.00
CA GLY A 770 26.19 -16.75 -1.58
C GLY A 770 26.66 -15.75 -0.51
N LYS A 771 25.89 -14.68 -0.21
CA LYS A 771 26.32 -13.67 0.76
C LYS A 771 26.30 -14.20 2.19
N ARG A 772 27.37 -13.87 2.92
CA ARG A 772 27.55 -14.15 4.36
C ARG A 772 27.79 -12.87 5.16
N SER A 773 27.56 -11.71 4.55
CA SER A 773 27.55 -10.39 5.18
C SER A 773 26.67 -9.44 4.37
N ARG A 774 26.26 -8.32 4.98
CA ARG A 774 25.56 -7.21 4.32
C ARG A 774 25.84 -5.89 5.02
N ASP A 775 25.51 -4.78 4.37
CA ASP A 775 25.48 -3.47 5.03
C ASP A 775 24.14 -3.28 5.78
N VAL A 776 24.23 -2.72 6.99
CA VAL A 776 23.10 -2.54 7.91
C VAL A 776 23.00 -1.07 8.32
N TYR A 777 21.82 -0.46 8.19
CA TYR A 777 21.56 0.86 8.78
C TYR A 777 20.76 0.74 10.08
N LEU A 778 21.16 1.48 11.11
CA LEU A 778 20.40 1.63 12.34
C LEU A 778 19.98 3.10 12.52
N PRO A 779 18.67 3.42 12.62
CA PRO A 779 18.20 4.77 12.94
C PRO A 779 18.71 5.28 14.30
N PRO A 780 18.69 6.60 14.55
CA PRO A 780 19.14 7.21 15.81
C PRO A 780 18.56 6.54 17.07
N GLY A 781 19.44 6.26 18.04
CA GLY A 781 19.10 5.54 19.27
C GLY A 781 20.17 4.50 19.63
N ARG A 782 19.89 3.70 20.67
CA ARG A 782 20.75 2.58 21.11
C ARG A 782 20.10 1.26 20.76
N TRP A 783 20.92 0.34 20.24
CA TRP A 783 20.48 -0.96 19.73
C TRP A 783 21.37 -2.07 20.28
N ARG A 784 20.80 -3.24 20.58
CA ARG A 784 21.51 -4.47 20.88
C ARG A 784 21.51 -5.33 19.64
N ASP A 785 22.71 -5.68 19.20
CA ASP A 785 23.00 -6.66 18.17
C ASP A 785 22.84 -8.06 18.77
N GLU A 786 21.86 -8.82 18.28
CA GLU A 786 21.49 -10.13 18.84
C GLU A 786 22.28 -11.30 18.22
N LEU A 787 23.22 -11.05 17.30
CA LEU A 787 24.19 -12.06 16.84
C LEU A 787 25.44 -12.06 17.72
N PHE A 788 25.95 -10.87 18.03
CA PHE A 788 27.20 -10.69 18.77
C PHE A 788 26.98 -10.21 20.22
N SER A 789 25.73 -10.04 20.66
CA SER A 789 25.33 -9.54 21.99
C SER A 789 25.95 -8.17 22.34
N THR A 790 26.20 -7.31 21.36
CA THR A 790 26.88 -6.01 21.55
C THR A 790 25.93 -4.83 21.50
N SER A 791 26.26 -3.74 22.21
CA SER A 791 25.56 -2.46 22.06
C SER A 791 26.11 -1.69 20.86
N ARG A 792 25.22 -1.17 20.02
CA ARG A 792 25.50 -0.36 18.84
C ARG A 792 24.80 1.00 19.00
N LEU A 793 25.50 2.08 18.62
CA LEU A 793 24.90 3.41 18.43
C LEU A 793 24.36 3.50 17.01
N GLY A 794 23.12 3.93 16.85
CA GLY A 794 22.49 4.20 15.55
C GLY A 794 22.81 5.59 14.99
N GLY A 795 22.01 6.02 14.02
CA GLY A 795 22.23 7.20 13.18
C GLY A 795 23.33 6.99 12.14
N LYS A 796 23.66 5.73 11.79
CA LYS A 796 24.78 5.38 10.90
C LYS A 796 24.67 3.96 10.33
N TRP A 797 25.44 3.75 9.25
CA TRP A 797 25.69 2.46 8.65
C TRP A 797 26.72 1.63 9.44
N ILE A 798 26.52 0.32 9.45
CA ILE A 798 27.46 -0.73 9.85
C ILE A 798 27.76 -1.53 8.59
N TYR A 799 28.95 -1.30 8.02
CA TYR A 799 29.38 -1.93 6.77
C TYR A 799 29.88 -3.35 6.99
N ASN A 800 29.64 -4.24 6.02
CA ASN A 800 30.09 -5.64 5.99
C ASN A 800 29.76 -6.42 7.28
N PHE A 801 28.55 -6.22 7.83
CA PHE A 801 28.07 -6.92 9.01
C PHE A 801 27.90 -8.42 8.69
N SER A 802 28.59 -9.29 9.44
CA SER A 802 28.63 -10.73 9.17
C SER A 802 27.32 -11.43 9.57
N VAL A 803 26.76 -12.20 8.65
CA VAL A 803 25.49 -12.93 8.78
C VAL A 803 25.65 -14.35 8.21
N PRO A 804 26.04 -15.33 9.04
CA PRO A 804 26.10 -16.75 8.68
C PRO A 804 24.82 -17.29 8.05
N LEU A 805 24.88 -18.44 7.36
CA LEU A 805 23.69 -19.01 6.70
C LEU A 805 22.59 -19.42 7.70
N ASP A 806 22.95 -19.86 8.90
CA ASP A 806 22.04 -20.28 9.98
C ASP A 806 21.56 -19.12 10.88
N LYS A 807 21.86 -17.87 10.50
CA LYS A 807 21.56 -16.65 11.26
C LYS A 807 21.02 -15.55 10.36
N VAL A 808 20.29 -14.61 10.96
CA VAL A 808 19.69 -13.44 10.33
C VAL A 808 19.90 -12.23 11.22
N ALA A 809 20.40 -11.13 10.67
CA ALA A 809 20.68 -9.94 11.46
C ALA A 809 19.39 -9.31 11.98
N TYR A 810 19.24 -9.22 13.29
CA TYR A 810 18.19 -8.45 13.94
C TYR A 810 18.73 -7.73 15.17
N PHE A 811 18.10 -6.60 15.50
CA PHE A 811 18.58 -5.66 16.50
C PHE A 811 17.41 -5.23 17.39
N ILE A 812 17.58 -5.31 18.70
CA ILE A 812 16.56 -4.91 19.69
C ILE A 812 16.98 -3.58 20.31
N LYS A 813 16.10 -2.59 20.31
CA LYS A 813 16.35 -1.28 20.90
C LYS A 813 16.64 -1.40 22.40
N ILE A 814 17.48 -0.52 22.90
CA ILE A 814 17.80 -0.39 24.33
C ILE A 814 17.24 0.96 24.77
N GLU A 815 16.45 0.98 25.84
CA GLU A 815 16.08 2.22 26.53
C GLU A 815 17.34 2.84 27.17
N ASP A 816 17.42 4.18 27.15
CA ASP A 816 18.64 4.95 27.50
C ASP A 816 18.92 5.06 29.01
#